data_AF-A0AAF0C4U8-F1
#
_entry.id   AF-A0AAF0C4U8-F1
#
_cell.length_a   1.000
_cell.length_b   1.000
_cell.length_c   1.000
_cell.angle_alpha   90.00
_cell.angle_beta   90.00
_cell.angle_gamma   90.00
#
_symmetry.space_group_name_H-M   'P 1'
#
loop_
_entity.id
_entity.type
_entity.pdbx_description
1 polymer ?
#
loop_
_entity_poly.entity_id
_entity_poly.type
_entity_poly.pdbx_seq_one_letter_code
_entity_poly.pdbx_strand_id
1 'polypeptide(L)'
;MKNINTRRLLLLTALSSIGATSHATITGGLPAPVKSAKTSLAVNADLAAAATYCTSTGGGDYEYIARVEVANLDNTSTGVSPYTDFTALTANLVPGANAITLTPGFVNNAYTEHFAVYIDFNQDGDFTDSGENVMTGSGNSAVNGTIEVPANVSGNTRMRVLMKYNQAVLNPCENIVSGEVEDYSVSLGGSASNQPPTAVTDGPYSGDIGAGIAMNSNGSSDSDGNIVSWLWDFGDGNSSTSANPNHVYHSAGSYTVTLTVTDDDGASASATTSVTINDGSTNPTDYCAVSGGGSHEWIAGVRVGDLNNTSAQSDYADYTSQVAKLAKGANTITLTPGFSGNAYTEHWAVWIDFNKDGDFLDAGEQVISALSGNGAVNGTITVPETASGSTRMRIGMQYNQALSAPCSNVASGEFEDYTVSFDGVIINPPTGSLPDVCASQDPDTSGTLTDGVPVCVPASSAKQGFSISAYNVTPAVTSIAITTKHGLGNLSLEGRAGSWPSPGDDSVRSKHVGNTECVIITNPSASWNYVNLSGLFKGASVVADFNKTSCRETVGAPDTGNGGYDYDHVNLIIFPFDFPGSPLDFTTEKINAEMALVKKYFEEQSYGNFTVTWEIKSKTTMADPKSRYDNDKNAWRPAYREKIIAAGVDPDFPGEATLVMVTAPKIGPSDATSINSQASPPLLEVYTHKGSTIAHEMGHSFGLHHARSVEAGNSIINSGNDTVSDYGNVFDLMGMGGHTFEEINLMFKSYFKGWLTDSQVPLVTSSGTYRIYAFDHGSASGTNNPGNIGIRLKSGDGKLTYWLEYRTTAHGEEDTPPAQQFRTPLLRNGVLVNVQDYMEQDDAGAWWVHISKLLDMTPNSQSTANWALEDETDAPLQIGKSFTDPWNGFRITPVAKGGTENTAQAWIEVEVEQF
;
A
#
# COMPACT_ATOMS: atom_id res chain seq x y z
N MET A 1 64.72 11.05 44.12
CA MET A 1 63.54 10.17 43.93
C MET A 1 62.77 10.79 42.76
N LYS A 2 62.97 10.27 41.54
CA LYS A 2 62.15 9.22 40.86
C LYS A 2 60.77 9.73 40.42
N ASN A 3 60.28 9.61 39.18
CA ASN A 3 60.82 9.44 37.80
C ASN A 3 59.65 9.85 36.86
N ILE A 4 59.78 10.63 35.77
CA ILE A 4 60.50 10.45 34.48
C ILE A 4 59.87 9.38 33.56
N ASN A 5 59.07 9.83 32.57
CA ASN A 5 59.24 9.51 31.14
C ASN A 5 58.37 10.41 30.23
N THR A 6 58.70 10.38 28.93
CA THR A 6 58.79 11.62 28.13
C THR A 6 58.89 11.35 26.61
N ARG A 7 57.96 11.83 25.75
CA ARG A 7 58.12 12.21 24.30
C ARG A 7 56.75 12.63 23.67
N ARG A 8 56.57 13.54 22.68
CA ARG A 8 57.31 14.08 21.49
C ARG A 8 57.11 13.26 20.18
N LEU A 9 56.91 13.82 18.95
CA LEU A 9 56.89 15.22 18.44
C LEU A 9 56.48 15.35 16.93
N LEU A 10 55.90 16.50 16.50
CA LEU A 10 55.82 17.07 15.11
C LEU A 10 54.89 16.35 14.07
N LEU A 11 54.39 16.97 12.98
CA LEU A 11 54.80 18.18 12.21
C LEU A 11 53.56 18.97 11.68
N LEU A 12 53.37 20.26 12.01
CA LEU A 12 53.35 21.48 11.14
C LEU A 12 52.61 21.35 9.78
N THR A 13 51.80 22.30 9.27
CA THR A 13 51.51 23.75 9.56
C THR A 13 50.22 24.14 8.79
N ALA A 14 49.39 25.17 9.05
CA ALA A 14 49.23 26.20 10.10
C ALA A 14 47.77 26.80 10.01
N LEU A 15 47.33 28.03 10.38
CA LEU A 15 47.97 29.29 10.86
C LEU A 15 47.03 30.13 11.80
N SER A 16 46.71 31.38 11.44
CA SER A 16 46.09 32.49 12.23
C SER A 16 44.72 32.97 11.69
N SER A 17 43.79 33.63 12.41
CA SER A 17 43.64 33.95 13.87
C SER A 17 42.36 34.79 14.14
N ILE A 18 42.01 34.98 15.42
CA ILE A 18 40.97 35.89 16.00
C ILE A 18 39.53 35.31 15.97
N GLY A 19 38.74 35.26 17.06
CA GLY A 19 39.10 35.32 18.49
C GLY A 19 38.28 36.28 19.38
N ALA A 20 37.17 35.80 19.96
CA ALA A 20 36.50 36.39 21.14
C ALA A 20 35.66 35.31 21.87
N THR A 21 35.38 35.50 23.17
CA THR A 21 34.56 34.59 23.98
C THR A 21 33.65 35.34 24.96
N SER A 22 32.45 34.80 25.19
CA SER A 22 31.61 35.11 26.35
C SER A 22 30.80 33.87 26.76
N HIS A 23 30.27 33.85 27.99
CA HIS A 23 29.35 32.83 28.49
C HIS A 23 28.02 33.49 28.85
N ALA A 24 26.92 32.75 28.70
CA ALA A 24 25.63 33.09 29.28
C ALA A 24 25.11 31.90 30.09
N THR A 25 24.66 32.15 31.32
CA THR A 25 24.13 31.13 32.23
C THR A 25 22.60 31.22 32.24
N ILE A 26 21.91 30.12 31.93
CA ILE A 26 20.44 30.09 31.94
C ILE A 26 19.94 29.75 33.35
N THR A 27 18.99 30.55 33.86
CA THR A 27 18.28 30.30 35.13
C THR A 27 16.78 30.51 34.95
N GLY A 28 16.03 29.41 34.79
CA GLY A 28 14.57 29.40 34.66
C GLY A 28 14.06 27.96 34.56
N GLY A 29 12.90 27.68 35.16
CA GLY A 29 12.32 26.33 35.21
C GLY A 29 11.24 26.07 34.16
N LEU A 30 11.16 24.84 33.66
CA LEU A 30 10.18 24.41 32.66
C LEU A 30 8.84 23.95 33.28
N PRO A 31 7.68 24.39 32.77
CA PRO A 31 6.41 23.70 32.89
C PRO A 31 6.31 22.47 31.97
N ALA A 32 5.23 21.70 32.09
CA ALA A 32 5.03 20.41 31.42
C ALA A 32 4.76 20.50 29.89
N PRO A 33 5.07 19.44 29.11
CA PRO A 33 4.91 19.44 27.65
C PRO A 33 3.45 19.26 27.19
N VAL A 34 3.13 19.88 26.05
CA VAL A 34 1.89 19.66 25.27
C VAL A 34 2.24 18.87 23.99
N LYS A 35 1.26 18.15 23.43
CA LYS A 35 1.48 17.12 22.41
C LYS A 35 1.75 17.66 21.00
N SER A 36 2.70 17.01 20.33
CA SER A 36 2.72 16.67 18.89
C SER A 36 2.19 17.67 17.84
N ALA A 37 3.12 18.24 17.08
CA ALA A 37 2.98 18.36 15.62
C ALA A 37 4.31 17.88 14.98
N LYS A 38 4.25 17.21 13.83
CA LYS A 38 5.44 16.90 13.02
C LYS A 38 5.71 18.09 12.09
N THR A 39 6.97 18.51 11.98
CA THR A 39 7.44 19.30 10.83
C THR A 39 8.73 18.66 10.33
N SER A 40 8.82 18.39 9.03
CA SER A 40 9.95 17.72 8.39
C SER A 40 11.17 18.63 8.25
N LEU A 41 12.32 18.22 8.78
CA LEU A 41 13.60 18.86 8.45
C LEU A 41 14.05 18.39 7.05
N ALA A 42 13.86 19.24 6.04
CA ALA A 42 14.60 19.14 4.79
C ALA A 42 16.03 19.67 5.03
N VAL A 43 17.04 18.81 4.95
CA VAL A 43 18.44 19.20 5.17
C VAL A 43 19.02 19.75 3.86
N ASN A 44 18.77 21.04 3.59
CA ASN A 44 19.58 21.77 2.62
C ASN A 44 20.98 21.99 3.19
N ALA A 45 21.98 21.43 2.53
CA ALA A 45 23.38 21.50 2.95
C ALA A 45 24.04 22.79 2.47
N ASP A 46 23.67 23.93 3.07
CA ASP A 46 24.52 25.12 3.03
C ASP A 46 24.66 25.73 4.43
N LEU A 47 25.91 25.95 4.85
CA LEU A 47 26.27 26.42 6.20
C LEU A 47 26.46 27.94 6.19
N ALA A 48 25.44 28.64 5.67
CA ALA A 48 25.36 30.09 5.74
C ALA A 48 25.45 30.55 7.20
N ALA A 49 26.35 31.50 7.47
CA ALA A 49 26.37 32.17 8.76
C ALA A 49 25.08 32.98 8.92
N ALA A 50 24.45 32.93 10.10
CA ALA A 50 23.17 33.61 10.33
C ALA A 50 23.29 35.11 10.02
N ALA A 51 22.57 35.54 8.97
CA ALA A 51 22.51 36.92 8.50
C ALA A 51 22.22 37.89 9.66
N THR A 52 23.14 38.82 9.90
CA THR A 52 23.08 39.74 11.05
C THR A 52 22.46 41.07 10.63
N TYR A 53 21.15 41.03 10.35
CA TYR A 53 20.36 42.20 9.97
C TYR A 53 20.51 43.35 10.96
N CYS A 54 20.42 44.58 10.45
CA CYS A 54 20.48 45.77 11.30
C CYS A 54 19.33 45.80 12.33
N THR A 55 19.62 46.30 13.53
CA THR A 55 18.61 46.51 14.58
C THR A 55 17.68 47.65 14.20
N SER A 56 16.37 47.42 14.29
CA SER A 56 15.33 48.44 14.20
C SER A 56 14.30 48.18 15.31
N THR A 57 13.76 49.23 15.91
CA THR A 57 12.72 49.13 16.94
C THR A 57 11.70 50.24 16.79
N GLY A 58 10.43 49.91 16.92
CA GLY A 58 9.32 50.82 17.19
C GLY A 58 9.28 51.35 18.63
N GLY A 59 8.15 51.96 18.98
CA GLY A 59 7.87 52.62 20.24
C GLY A 59 6.49 53.27 20.25
N GLY A 60 6.07 53.80 21.39
CA GLY A 60 4.69 54.25 21.62
C GLY A 60 3.83 53.19 22.28
N ASP A 61 2.64 53.59 22.76
CA ASP A 61 1.72 52.75 23.53
C ASP A 61 0.33 52.61 22.88
N TYR A 62 0.14 53.13 21.65
CA TYR A 62 -1.21 53.36 21.09
C TYR A 62 -1.46 52.85 19.67
N GLU A 63 -0.43 52.45 18.94
CA GLU A 63 -0.49 51.99 17.55
C GLU A 63 0.37 50.73 17.36
N TYR A 64 -0.10 49.78 16.55
CA TYR A 64 0.57 48.49 16.29
C TYR A 64 0.22 47.95 14.89
N ILE A 65 0.98 46.99 14.38
CA ILE A 65 0.64 46.28 13.14
C ILE A 65 -0.37 45.19 13.52
N ALA A 66 -1.64 45.34 13.16
CA ALA A 66 -2.69 44.39 13.59
C ALA A 66 -2.76 43.14 12.73
N ARG A 67 -2.44 43.23 11.43
CA ARG A 67 -2.44 42.07 10.52
C ARG A 67 -1.50 42.28 9.33
N VAL A 68 -0.74 41.24 9.00
CA VAL A 68 0.09 41.12 7.79
C VAL A 68 -0.41 39.92 7.00
N GLU A 69 -0.92 40.17 5.80
CA GLU A 69 -1.49 39.16 4.90
C GLU A 69 -0.77 39.22 3.55
N VAL A 70 -0.03 38.16 3.18
CA VAL A 70 0.74 38.07 1.93
C VAL A 70 0.96 36.62 1.53
N ALA A 71 0.61 36.26 0.28
CA ALA A 71 0.62 34.87 -0.20
C ALA A 71 -0.08 33.89 0.79
N ASN A 72 0.64 32.92 1.35
CA ASN A 72 0.11 31.98 2.36
C ASN A 72 0.26 32.45 3.82
N LEU A 73 0.84 33.63 4.06
CA LEU A 73 1.03 34.19 5.39
C LEU A 73 -0.17 35.07 5.76
N ASP A 74 -0.87 34.71 6.82
CA ASP A 74 -1.86 35.55 7.50
C ASP A 74 -1.51 35.57 8.99
N ASN A 75 -0.82 36.62 9.43
CA ASN A 75 -0.48 36.84 10.84
C ASN A 75 -1.31 37.98 11.42
N THR A 76 -1.92 37.76 12.57
CA THR A 76 -2.71 38.76 13.31
C THR A 76 -2.10 38.98 14.69
N SER A 77 -1.45 40.12 14.89
CA SER A 77 -0.80 40.50 16.14
C SER A 77 -1.80 41.17 17.10
N THR A 78 -1.65 40.97 18.41
CA THR A 78 -2.64 41.42 19.42
C THR A 78 -2.04 42.39 20.44
N GLY A 79 -1.94 43.67 20.06
CA GLY A 79 -1.49 44.76 20.92
C GLY A 79 -0.09 45.28 20.58
N VAL A 80 0.35 46.31 21.30
CA VAL A 80 1.54 47.09 20.96
C VAL A 80 2.83 46.42 21.45
N SER A 81 3.74 46.18 20.52
CA SER A 81 5.14 45.82 20.76
C SER A 81 6.06 46.78 20.00
N PRO A 82 7.27 47.11 20.49
CA PRO A 82 8.23 47.87 19.71
C PRO A 82 8.89 47.02 18.60
N TYR A 83 9.06 45.72 18.81
CA TYR A 83 9.63 44.80 17.82
C TYR A 83 9.12 43.39 18.09
N THR A 84 8.68 42.69 17.04
CA THR A 84 8.22 41.30 17.16
C THR A 84 8.84 40.42 16.08
N ASP A 85 9.51 39.34 16.49
CA ASP A 85 10.13 38.39 15.56
C ASP A 85 9.16 37.23 15.27
N PHE A 86 8.62 37.23 14.05
CA PHE A 86 7.72 36.23 13.50
C PHE A 86 8.42 35.34 12.46
N THR A 87 9.76 35.21 12.47
CA THR A 87 10.49 34.35 11.50
C THR A 87 10.20 32.85 11.62
N ALA A 88 9.43 32.42 12.62
CA ALA A 88 8.81 31.09 12.66
C ALA A 88 7.65 30.92 11.64
N LEU A 89 7.13 32.02 11.08
CA LEU A 89 6.12 32.07 10.03
C LEU A 89 6.80 32.41 8.70
N THR A 90 6.39 31.75 7.60
CA THR A 90 7.00 31.91 6.28
C THR A 90 5.97 32.28 5.22
N ALA A 91 6.23 33.34 4.45
CA ALA A 91 5.52 33.68 3.23
C ALA A 91 6.24 33.09 2.01
N ASN A 92 5.57 32.25 1.23
CA ASN A 92 6.08 31.66 0.00
C ASN A 92 5.75 32.59 -1.16
N LEU A 93 6.74 33.32 -1.66
CA LEU A 93 6.56 34.31 -2.72
C LEU A 93 7.01 33.75 -4.07
N VAL A 94 6.19 34.00 -5.09
CA VAL A 94 6.39 33.53 -6.46
C VAL A 94 7.05 34.61 -7.31
N PRO A 95 7.78 34.30 -8.39
CA PRO A 95 8.28 35.30 -9.33
C PRO A 95 7.17 36.24 -9.86
N GLY A 96 7.41 37.55 -9.81
CA GLY A 96 6.44 38.59 -10.20
C GLY A 96 5.56 39.09 -9.05
N ALA A 97 4.32 39.46 -9.38
CA ALA A 97 3.41 40.21 -8.52
C ALA A 97 2.74 39.34 -7.44
N ASN A 98 3.06 39.60 -6.17
CA ASN A 98 2.44 38.98 -4.99
C ASN A 98 1.61 40.03 -4.26
N ALA A 99 0.32 39.76 -4.00
CA ALA A 99 -0.54 40.68 -3.26
C ALA A 99 -0.19 40.72 -1.76
N ILE A 100 -0.21 41.91 -1.16
CA ILE A 100 0.01 42.13 0.28
C ILE A 100 -1.01 43.13 0.86
N THR A 101 -1.48 42.86 2.07
CA THR A 101 -2.37 43.72 2.85
C THR A 101 -1.80 43.93 4.25
N LEU A 102 -1.64 45.20 4.65
CA LEU A 102 -1.13 45.61 5.96
C LEU A 102 -2.21 46.37 6.73
N THR A 103 -2.60 45.91 7.91
CA THR A 103 -3.67 46.53 8.72
C THR A 103 -3.11 47.21 9.97
N PRO A 104 -3.26 48.53 10.15
CA PRO A 104 -2.89 49.20 11.39
C PRO A 104 -3.93 48.93 12.50
N GLY A 105 -3.44 48.66 13.70
CA GLY A 105 -4.19 48.54 14.94
C GLY A 105 -4.01 49.76 15.84
N PHE A 106 -5.05 50.11 16.59
CA PHE A 106 -5.05 51.28 17.47
C PHE A 106 -5.68 50.97 18.83
N VAL A 107 -5.10 51.50 19.90
CA VAL A 107 -5.61 51.34 21.28
C VAL A 107 -6.70 52.37 21.61
N ASN A 108 -6.66 53.56 21.02
CA ASN A 108 -7.57 54.67 21.34
C ASN A 108 -8.19 55.37 20.11
N ASN A 109 -7.37 55.98 19.25
CA ASN A 109 -7.80 56.73 18.07
C ASN A 109 -7.08 56.18 16.83
N ALA A 110 -7.77 56.13 15.69
CA ALA A 110 -7.13 55.81 14.42
C ALA A 110 -6.36 57.01 13.86
N TYR A 111 -5.08 56.80 13.57
CA TYR A 111 -4.18 57.78 12.96
C TYR A 111 -3.75 57.33 11.56
N THR A 112 -3.08 58.19 10.80
CA THR A 112 -2.50 57.79 9.50
C THR A 112 -1.10 57.23 9.73
N GLU A 113 -1.01 55.91 9.66
CA GLU A 113 0.25 55.18 9.76
C GLU A 113 0.89 55.06 8.38
N HIS A 114 2.22 55.12 8.34
CA HIS A 114 3.01 54.88 7.13
C HIS A 114 3.72 53.54 7.24
N PHE A 115 3.59 52.72 6.22
CA PHE A 115 4.21 51.40 6.13
C PHE A 115 5.39 51.40 5.16
N ALA A 116 6.39 50.59 5.46
CA ALA A 116 7.42 50.16 4.52
C ALA A 116 7.72 48.67 4.71
N VAL A 117 7.92 47.95 3.61
CA VAL A 117 8.26 46.52 3.60
C VAL A 117 9.57 46.32 2.85
N TYR A 118 10.48 45.56 3.45
CA TYR A 118 11.79 45.23 2.90
C TYR A 118 11.95 43.72 2.80
N ILE A 119 12.58 43.22 1.73
CA ILE A 119 12.94 41.82 1.55
C ILE A 119 14.39 41.74 1.08
N ASP A 120 15.19 40.97 1.81
CA ASP A 120 16.57 40.65 1.47
C ASP A 120 16.56 39.67 0.28
N PHE A 121 16.62 40.20 -0.94
CA PHE A 121 16.50 39.40 -2.15
C PHE A 121 17.83 38.75 -2.55
N ASN A 122 18.95 39.33 -2.09
CA ASN A 122 20.29 38.88 -2.45
C ASN A 122 20.87 37.80 -1.49
N GLN A 123 20.25 37.63 -0.31
CA GLN A 123 20.61 36.72 0.80
C GLN A 123 21.96 37.05 1.48
N ASP A 124 22.38 38.31 1.51
CA ASP A 124 23.61 38.79 2.18
C ASP A 124 23.41 39.28 3.63
N GLY A 125 22.17 39.56 4.03
CA GLY A 125 21.81 39.97 5.38
C GLY A 125 21.69 41.48 5.63
N ASP A 126 21.75 42.32 4.60
CA ASP A 126 21.27 43.69 4.64
C ASP A 126 19.80 43.82 4.14
N PHE A 127 19.28 45.05 4.14
CA PHE A 127 18.01 45.44 3.49
C PHE A 127 18.16 46.76 2.72
N THR A 128 19.38 47.31 2.61
CA THR A 128 19.61 48.64 2.01
C THR A 128 19.87 48.60 0.51
N ASP A 129 19.80 47.43 -0.12
CA ASP A 129 20.20 47.23 -1.50
C ASP A 129 19.13 47.68 -2.52
N SER A 130 19.55 47.90 -3.76
CA SER A 130 18.71 48.56 -4.79
C SER A 130 17.63 47.64 -5.37
N GLY A 131 16.51 47.54 -4.65
CA GLY A 131 15.30 46.81 -5.05
C GLY A 131 14.57 46.15 -3.87
N GLU A 132 15.17 46.18 -2.69
CA GLU A 132 14.72 45.43 -1.52
C GLU A 132 13.59 46.11 -0.76
N ASN A 133 13.43 47.43 -0.88
CA ASN A 133 12.21 48.14 -0.47
C ASN A 133 11.08 47.83 -1.47
N VAL A 134 10.31 46.78 -1.18
CA VAL A 134 9.28 46.24 -2.08
C VAL A 134 7.93 46.94 -1.98
N MET A 135 7.64 47.64 -0.88
CA MET A 135 6.39 48.38 -0.70
C MET A 135 6.57 49.57 0.23
N THR A 136 5.96 50.71 -0.12
CA THR A 136 5.63 51.77 0.84
C THR A 136 4.18 52.19 0.67
N GLY A 137 3.53 52.62 1.75
CA GLY A 137 2.13 53.05 1.73
C GLY A 137 1.75 53.83 2.99
N SER A 138 0.50 54.31 3.06
CA SER A 138 -0.05 54.87 4.30
C SER A 138 -1.56 54.79 4.37
N GLY A 139 -2.10 54.74 5.59
CA GLY A 139 -3.52 54.63 5.86
C GLY A 139 -3.86 54.59 7.35
N ASN A 140 -5.15 54.70 7.65
CA ASN A 140 -5.73 54.51 9.00
C ASN A 140 -6.63 53.26 9.08
N SER A 141 -6.45 52.38 8.10
CA SER A 141 -7.20 51.16 7.80
C SER A 141 -6.33 50.32 6.83
N ALA A 142 -6.79 49.15 6.41
CA ALA A 142 -6.01 48.21 5.59
C ALA A 142 -5.38 48.88 4.34
N VAL A 143 -4.06 48.78 4.23
CA VAL A 143 -3.24 49.29 3.13
C VAL A 143 -2.86 48.11 2.24
N ASN A 144 -3.42 48.08 1.03
CA ASN A 144 -3.14 47.04 0.05
C ASN A 144 -1.98 47.46 -0.88
N GLY A 145 -1.17 46.49 -1.30
CA GLY A 145 -0.04 46.70 -2.19
C GLY A 145 0.33 45.43 -2.96
N THR A 146 1.49 45.47 -3.61
CA THR A 146 2.02 44.37 -4.41
C THR A 146 3.53 44.32 -4.25
N ILE A 147 4.06 43.13 -3.97
CA ILE A 147 5.49 42.84 -3.92
C ILE A 147 5.88 42.22 -5.26
N GLU A 148 6.78 42.88 -5.98
CA GLU A 148 7.33 42.37 -7.25
C GLU A 148 8.62 41.58 -6.98
N VAL A 149 8.56 40.25 -7.08
CA VAL A 149 9.71 39.37 -6.87
C VAL A 149 10.50 39.20 -8.18
N PRO A 150 11.82 39.45 -8.20
CA PRO A 150 12.64 39.25 -9.39
C PRO A 150 12.63 37.79 -9.89
N ALA A 151 12.55 37.58 -11.20
CA ALA A 151 12.45 36.24 -11.79
C ALA A 151 13.69 35.32 -11.64
N ASN A 152 14.76 35.80 -10.99
CA ASN A 152 16.02 35.07 -10.80
C ASN A 152 16.44 34.93 -9.32
N VAL A 153 15.54 35.19 -8.36
CA VAL A 153 15.82 34.98 -6.92
C VAL A 153 15.08 33.75 -6.40
N SER A 154 15.77 32.98 -5.57
CA SER A 154 15.29 31.71 -5.01
C SER A 154 15.99 31.39 -3.70
N GLY A 155 15.32 30.70 -2.78
CA GLY A 155 15.87 30.35 -1.46
C GLY A 155 15.10 31.02 -0.32
N ASN A 156 15.56 30.79 0.91
CA ASN A 156 14.88 31.30 2.11
C ASN A 156 15.59 32.54 2.64
N THR A 157 14.83 33.60 2.90
CA THR A 157 15.32 34.91 3.33
C THR A 157 14.41 35.55 4.38
N ARG A 158 14.66 36.81 4.75
CA ARG A 158 13.86 37.61 5.69
C ARG A 158 13.05 38.70 4.96
N MET A 159 11.85 38.96 5.48
CA MET A 159 11.07 40.18 5.24
C MET A 159 10.99 41.00 6.52
N ARG A 160 11.07 42.33 6.42
CA ARG A 160 10.80 43.27 7.52
C ARG A 160 9.66 44.21 7.16
N VAL A 161 8.66 44.31 8.02
CA VAL A 161 7.56 45.28 7.96
C VAL A 161 7.80 46.35 9.02
N LEU A 162 7.80 47.62 8.64
CA LEU A 162 7.87 48.76 9.56
C LEU A 162 6.61 49.62 9.42
N MET A 163 6.06 50.06 10.55
CA MET A 163 4.92 50.99 10.63
C MET A 163 5.32 52.22 11.46
N LYS A 164 4.91 53.42 11.04
CA LYS A 164 5.34 54.69 11.64
C LYS A 164 4.24 55.76 11.63
N TYR A 165 4.01 56.38 12.77
CA TYR A 165 2.98 57.41 12.98
C TYR A 165 3.23 58.65 12.12
N ASN A 166 2.31 58.89 11.17
CA ASN A 166 2.13 60.16 10.44
C ASN A 166 3.40 60.70 9.72
N GLN A 167 4.39 59.84 9.47
CA GLN A 167 5.64 60.15 8.79
C GLN A 167 6.17 58.89 8.07
N ALA A 168 6.73 59.05 6.87
CA ALA A 168 7.35 57.94 6.15
C ALA A 168 8.53 57.32 6.93
N VAL A 169 8.64 55.99 6.87
CA VAL A 169 9.83 55.23 7.29
C VAL A 169 10.99 55.59 6.34
N LEU A 170 12.17 55.89 6.90
CA LEU A 170 13.30 56.41 6.12
C LEU A 170 14.26 55.34 5.63
N ASN A 171 14.40 54.23 6.35
CA ASN A 171 15.30 53.11 6.07
C ASN A 171 14.92 51.90 6.95
N PRO A 172 15.35 50.65 6.62
CA PRO A 172 14.95 49.43 7.35
C PRO A 172 15.62 49.26 8.72
N CYS A 173 16.49 50.20 9.09
CA CYS A 173 17.26 50.23 10.34
C CYS A 173 16.86 51.44 11.23
N GLU A 174 15.74 52.11 10.93
CA GLU A 174 15.28 53.27 11.70
C GLU A 174 14.76 52.82 13.07
N ASN A 175 15.12 53.56 14.13
CA ASN A 175 14.47 53.43 15.42
C ASN A 175 13.29 54.41 15.47
N ILE A 176 12.08 53.86 15.34
CA ILE A 176 10.81 54.55 15.23
C ILE A 176 10.29 54.91 16.63
N VAL A 177 9.89 56.17 16.81
CA VAL A 177 9.45 56.71 18.12
C VAL A 177 7.99 56.38 18.44
N SER A 178 7.19 56.18 17.40
CA SER A 178 5.73 55.93 17.45
C SER A 178 5.37 55.05 16.25
N GLY A 179 5.05 53.78 16.49
CA GLY A 179 4.92 52.71 15.49
C GLY A 179 5.64 51.41 15.88
N GLU A 180 5.64 50.39 15.02
CA GLU A 180 6.11 49.02 15.29
C GLU A 180 6.97 48.46 14.15
N VAL A 181 7.74 47.40 14.44
CA VAL A 181 8.55 46.64 13.48
C VAL A 181 8.30 45.13 13.66
N GLU A 182 8.05 44.42 12.57
CA GLU A 182 7.87 42.96 12.55
C GLU A 182 8.80 42.31 11.51
N ASP A 183 9.51 41.24 11.90
CA ASP A 183 10.36 40.45 11.00
C ASP A 183 9.73 39.07 10.73
N TYR A 184 9.71 38.64 9.47
CA TYR A 184 9.12 37.39 8.99
C TYR A 184 10.10 36.60 8.11
N SER A 185 9.89 35.30 7.94
CA SER A 185 10.63 34.53 6.92
C SER A 185 9.91 34.56 5.57
N VAL A 186 10.68 34.46 4.50
CA VAL A 186 10.21 34.36 3.12
C VAL A 186 10.87 33.17 2.44
N SER A 187 10.11 32.41 1.65
CA SER A 187 10.65 31.45 0.70
C SER A 187 10.43 31.97 -0.72
N LEU A 188 11.51 32.20 -1.45
CA LEU A 188 11.52 32.74 -2.81
C LEU A 188 11.58 31.61 -3.83
N GLY A 189 10.79 31.72 -4.90
CA GLY A 189 10.77 30.76 -6.00
C GLY A 189 9.71 29.67 -5.85
N GLY A 190 8.66 29.90 -5.06
CA GLY A 190 7.46 29.08 -5.10
C GLY A 190 6.78 29.18 -6.48
N SER A 191 6.08 28.11 -6.87
CA SER A 191 5.01 28.22 -7.86
C SER A 191 3.75 28.75 -7.17
N ALA A 192 2.83 29.35 -7.92
CA ALA A 192 1.52 29.68 -7.36
C ALA A 192 0.80 28.39 -6.93
N SER A 193 -0.03 28.48 -5.88
CA SER A 193 -0.85 27.34 -5.46
C SER A 193 -2.05 27.22 -6.40
N ASN A 194 -1.87 26.50 -7.52
CA ASN A 194 -2.89 26.17 -8.51
C ASN A 194 -4.24 25.85 -7.83
N GLN A 195 -5.28 26.62 -8.17
CA GLN A 195 -6.65 26.37 -7.73
C GLN A 195 -7.38 25.51 -8.78
N PRO A 196 -8.03 24.40 -8.37
CA PRO A 196 -8.69 23.52 -9.34
C PRO A 196 -9.82 24.26 -10.08
N PRO A 197 -9.96 24.07 -11.41
CA PRO A 197 -10.92 24.79 -12.24
C PRO A 197 -12.35 24.50 -11.82
N THR A 198 -13.26 25.42 -12.12
CA THR A 198 -14.71 25.19 -11.94
C THR A 198 -15.28 24.45 -13.15
N ALA A 199 -15.79 23.24 -12.94
CA ALA A 199 -16.50 22.45 -13.94
C ALA A 199 -17.99 22.83 -14.03
N VAL A 200 -18.54 23.00 -15.24
CA VAL A 200 -19.97 23.28 -15.47
C VAL A 200 -20.49 22.59 -16.74
N THR A 201 -21.68 22.00 -16.66
CA THR A 201 -22.46 21.41 -17.76
C THR A 201 -23.84 22.06 -17.83
N ASP A 202 -24.43 22.23 -19.03
CA ASP A 202 -25.71 22.94 -19.25
C ASP A 202 -26.97 22.05 -19.28
N GLY A 203 -26.85 20.78 -18.88
CA GLY A 203 -27.99 19.86 -18.75
C GLY A 203 -28.97 20.21 -17.61
N PRO A 204 -30.03 19.40 -17.40
CA PRO A 204 -30.23 18.06 -17.95
C PRO A 204 -30.71 18.05 -19.40
N TYR A 205 -30.40 16.96 -20.10
CA TYR A 205 -30.69 16.77 -21.52
C TYR A 205 -31.77 15.69 -21.75
N SER A 206 -32.35 15.63 -22.95
CA SER A 206 -33.24 14.53 -23.34
C SER A 206 -33.31 14.32 -24.84
N GLY A 207 -33.73 13.12 -25.27
CA GLY A 207 -33.95 12.76 -26.67
C GLY A 207 -34.52 11.34 -26.81
N ASP A 208 -34.44 10.79 -28.02
CA ASP A 208 -34.91 9.43 -28.35
C ASP A 208 -33.72 8.55 -28.77
N ILE A 209 -33.86 7.22 -28.77
CA ILE A 209 -32.79 6.30 -29.22
C ILE A 209 -32.29 6.69 -30.62
N GLY A 210 -30.97 6.76 -30.78
CA GLY A 210 -30.32 7.12 -32.04
C GLY A 210 -30.28 8.62 -32.34
N ALA A 211 -30.86 9.48 -31.48
CA ALA A 211 -30.70 10.93 -31.58
C ALA A 211 -29.34 11.38 -31.02
N GLY A 212 -28.78 12.44 -31.63
CA GLY A 212 -27.57 13.11 -31.14
C GLY A 212 -27.91 14.12 -30.04
N ILE A 213 -27.31 13.95 -28.87
CA ILE A 213 -27.37 14.86 -27.72
C ILE A 213 -26.09 15.69 -27.69
N ALA A 214 -26.21 16.99 -27.97
CA ALA A 214 -25.11 17.94 -27.89
C ALA A 214 -24.91 18.41 -26.44
N MET A 215 -23.76 18.08 -25.85
CA MET A 215 -23.35 18.48 -24.51
C MET A 215 -22.47 19.74 -24.56
N ASN A 216 -22.43 20.51 -23.47
CA ASN A 216 -21.76 21.80 -23.45
C ASN A 216 -20.94 22.00 -22.15
N SER A 217 -19.70 22.48 -22.30
CA SER A 217 -18.79 22.82 -21.20
C SER A 217 -18.52 24.32 -21.07
N ASN A 218 -19.19 25.19 -21.84
CA ASN A 218 -18.82 26.61 -21.95
C ASN A 218 -19.02 27.45 -20.66
N GLY A 219 -19.60 26.88 -19.61
CA GLY A 219 -19.66 27.49 -18.29
C GLY A 219 -18.42 27.19 -17.42
N SER A 220 -17.57 26.25 -17.81
CA SER A 220 -16.37 25.88 -17.06
C SER A 220 -15.30 26.97 -17.19
N SER A 221 -14.64 27.29 -16.08
CA SER A 221 -13.64 28.36 -16.01
C SER A 221 -12.58 28.08 -14.96
N ASP A 222 -11.36 28.54 -15.22
CA ASP A 222 -10.25 28.57 -14.27
C ASP A 222 -10.06 30.01 -13.75
N SER A 223 -9.51 30.16 -12.54
CA SER A 223 -9.22 31.43 -11.89
C SER A 223 -7.78 31.92 -12.07
N ASP A 224 -6.83 31.01 -12.28
CA ASP A 224 -5.40 31.30 -12.31
C ASP A 224 -4.69 30.70 -13.54
N GLY A 225 -5.21 29.61 -14.11
CA GLY A 225 -4.73 28.98 -15.33
C GLY A 225 -5.73 29.01 -16.50
N ASN A 226 -5.67 27.97 -17.34
CA ASN A 226 -6.57 27.71 -18.46
C ASN A 226 -6.93 26.22 -18.51
N ILE A 227 -8.20 25.88 -18.71
CA ILE A 227 -8.61 24.49 -18.96
C ILE A 227 -7.97 23.98 -20.28
N VAL A 228 -7.09 22.99 -20.17
CA VAL A 228 -6.40 22.35 -21.32
C VAL A 228 -7.04 21.03 -21.74
N SER A 229 -7.80 20.37 -20.86
CA SER A 229 -8.47 19.11 -21.19
C SER A 229 -9.87 18.97 -20.59
N TRP A 230 -10.69 18.18 -21.30
CA TRP A 230 -12.04 17.80 -20.93
C TRP A 230 -12.13 16.28 -21.02
N LEU A 231 -12.91 15.67 -20.13
CA LEU A 231 -13.31 14.27 -20.21
C LEU A 231 -14.79 14.18 -19.85
N TRP A 232 -15.61 13.83 -20.83
CA TRP A 232 -17.01 13.46 -20.63
C TRP A 232 -17.12 11.95 -20.49
N ASP A 233 -17.75 11.47 -19.42
CA ASP A 233 -18.36 10.14 -19.32
C ASP A 233 -19.87 10.31 -19.54
N PHE A 234 -20.43 9.57 -20.50
CA PHE A 234 -21.84 9.69 -20.87
C PHE A 234 -22.78 8.80 -20.04
N GLY A 235 -22.26 7.98 -19.13
CA GLY A 235 -23.02 7.07 -18.27
C GLY A 235 -23.51 5.80 -18.97
N ASP A 236 -23.22 5.62 -20.27
CA ASP A 236 -23.56 4.43 -21.07
C ASP A 236 -22.32 3.58 -21.44
N GLY A 237 -21.15 3.91 -20.87
CA GLY A 237 -19.86 3.28 -21.16
C GLY A 237 -19.05 3.95 -22.27
N ASN A 238 -19.59 4.97 -22.95
CA ASN A 238 -18.85 5.81 -23.89
C ASN A 238 -18.32 7.08 -23.21
N SER A 239 -17.23 7.63 -23.77
CA SER A 239 -16.62 8.87 -23.31
C SER A 239 -16.14 9.75 -24.47
N SER A 240 -15.82 11.03 -24.18
CA SER A 240 -15.24 11.95 -25.16
C SER A 240 -14.32 12.98 -24.52
N THR A 241 -13.20 13.28 -25.19
CA THR A 241 -12.27 14.35 -24.80
C THR A 241 -12.50 15.68 -25.54
N SER A 242 -13.58 15.78 -26.31
CA SER A 242 -14.00 17.06 -26.91
C SER A 242 -14.70 17.93 -25.86
N ALA A 243 -14.42 19.23 -25.82
CA ALA A 243 -15.06 20.16 -24.89
C ALA A 243 -16.60 20.16 -25.00
N ASN A 244 -17.12 20.23 -26.23
CA ASN A 244 -18.56 20.25 -26.54
C ASN A 244 -18.91 19.06 -27.48
N PRO A 245 -19.09 17.83 -26.97
CA PRO A 245 -19.34 16.65 -27.79
C PRO A 245 -20.82 16.51 -28.18
N ASN A 246 -21.08 15.71 -29.22
CA ASN A 246 -22.43 15.27 -29.58
C ASN A 246 -22.48 13.74 -29.51
N HIS A 247 -23.12 13.19 -28.49
CA HIS A 247 -23.19 11.74 -28.22
C HIS A 247 -24.52 11.13 -28.68
N VAL A 248 -24.51 9.84 -29.04
CA VAL A 248 -25.71 9.11 -29.49
C VAL A 248 -25.95 7.92 -28.58
N TYR A 249 -27.05 7.96 -27.84
CA TYR A 249 -27.47 6.85 -26.98
C TYR A 249 -28.22 5.80 -27.79
N HIS A 250 -27.84 4.54 -27.61
CA HIS A 250 -28.35 3.38 -28.37
C HIS A 250 -29.36 2.53 -27.59
N SER A 251 -29.78 2.99 -26.41
CA SER A 251 -30.79 2.35 -25.55
C SER A 251 -31.58 3.42 -24.80
N ALA A 252 -32.79 3.09 -24.38
CA ALA A 252 -33.63 3.97 -23.57
C ALA A 252 -33.23 3.89 -22.09
N GLY A 253 -33.39 4.99 -21.36
CA GLY A 253 -33.03 5.05 -19.95
C GLY A 253 -32.77 6.45 -19.43
N SER A 254 -32.32 6.52 -18.18
CA SER A 254 -31.77 7.74 -17.57
C SER A 254 -30.29 7.52 -17.30
N TYR A 255 -29.44 8.37 -17.87
CA TYR A 255 -27.99 8.31 -17.76
C TYR A 255 -27.46 9.47 -16.93
N THR A 256 -26.46 9.20 -16.08
CA THR A 256 -25.71 10.25 -15.37
C THR A 256 -24.48 10.59 -16.19
N VAL A 257 -24.41 11.82 -16.67
CA VAL A 257 -23.27 12.34 -17.43
C VAL A 257 -22.33 13.07 -16.47
N THR A 258 -21.04 12.78 -16.56
CA THR A 258 -19.99 13.46 -15.80
C THR A 258 -19.07 14.19 -16.76
N LEU A 259 -18.82 15.48 -16.50
CA LEU A 259 -17.75 16.25 -17.10
C LEU A 259 -16.63 16.44 -16.07
N THR A 260 -15.43 16.00 -16.39
CA THR A 260 -14.18 16.39 -15.71
C THR A 260 -13.43 17.39 -16.58
N VAL A 261 -12.82 18.41 -15.96
CA VAL A 261 -11.91 19.38 -16.62
C VAL A 261 -10.58 19.47 -15.87
N THR A 262 -9.51 19.77 -16.61
CA THR A 262 -8.12 19.87 -16.09
C THR A 262 -7.46 21.13 -16.63
N ASP A 263 -6.79 21.88 -15.77
CA ASP A 263 -6.00 23.09 -16.06
C ASP A 263 -4.59 22.81 -16.59
N ASP A 264 -3.86 23.86 -16.98
CA ASP A 264 -2.50 23.79 -17.51
C ASP A 264 -1.43 23.41 -16.47
N ASP A 265 -1.70 23.58 -15.16
CA ASP A 265 -0.84 23.16 -14.05
C ASP A 265 -1.27 21.80 -13.42
N GLY A 266 -2.25 21.11 -14.03
CA GLY A 266 -2.59 19.70 -13.78
C GLY A 266 -3.59 19.40 -12.65
N ALA A 267 -4.25 20.40 -12.05
CA ALA A 267 -5.37 20.14 -11.14
C ALA A 267 -6.67 19.82 -11.92
N SER A 268 -7.74 19.46 -11.22
CA SER A 268 -9.00 19.10 -11.91
C SER A 268 -10.23 19.17 -11.00
N ALA A 269 -11.39 19.33 -11.63
CA ALA A 269 -12.70 19.23 -10.99
C ALA A 269 -13.72 18.54 -11.90
N SER A 270 -14.87 18.16 -11.34
CA SER A 270 -15.94 17.51 -12.10
C SER A 270 -17.33 18.04 -11.74
N ALA A 271 -18.23 18.01 -12.72
CA ALA A 271 -19.65 18.32 -12.60
C ALA A 271 -20.51 17.20 -13.21
N THR A 272 -21.71 16.98 -12.68
CA THR A 272 -22.63 15.93 -13.14
C THR A 272 -23.98 16.49 -13.53
N THR A 273 -24.65 15.82 -14.48
CA THR A 273 -26.03 16.09 -14.88
C THR A 273 -26.69 14.82 -15.41
N SER A 274 -27.95 14.89 -15.85
CA SER A 274 -28.69 13.72 -16.34
C SER A 274 -29.14 13.85 -17.80
N VAL A 275 -29.31 12.71 -18.45
CA VAL A 275 -29.89 12.58 -19.79
C VAL A 275 -31.03 11.56 -19.75
N THR A 276 -32.20 11.88 -20.31
CA THR A 276 -33.30 10.92 -20.48
C THR A 276 -33.51 10.56 -21.95
N ILE A 277 -33.47 9.28 -22.27
CA ILE A 277 -33.61 8.74 -23.63
C ILE A 277 -34.85 7.86 -23.72
N ASN A 278 -35.74 8.17 -24.68
CA ASN A 278 -36.97 7.42 -24.90
C ASN A 278 -36.79 6.35 -26.00
N ASP A 279 -37.47 5.20 -25.86
CA ASP A 279 -37.40 4.06 -26.78
C ASP A 279 -38.12 4.31 -28.13
N GLY A 280 -38.95 5.35 -28.23
CA GLY A 280 -39.78 5.65 -29.41
C GLY A 280 -40.89 4.63 -29.72
N SER A 281 -40.86 3.45 -29.09
CA SER A 281 -41.84 2.37 -29.28
C SER A 281 -43.24 2.78 -28.80
N THR A 282 -44.24 2.49 -29.64
CA THR A 282 -45.66 2.56 -29.29
C THR A 282 -46.22 1.14 -29.24
N ASN A 283 -46.07 0.49 -28.08
CA ASN A 283 -46.51 -0.90 -27.83
C ASN A 283 -47.92 -1.19 -28.39
N PRO A 284 -48.06 -2.07 -29.39
CA PRO A 284 -49.34 -2.65 -29.78
C PRO A 284 -49.82 -3.62 -28.69
N THR A 285 -51.09 -3.54 -28.29
CA THR A 285 -51.63 -4.31 -27.16
C THR A 285 -52.67 -5.34 -27.61
N ASP A 286 -52.32 -6.26 -28.52
CA ASP A 286 -53.29 -7.19 -29.13
C ASP A 286 -52.73 -8.61 -29.41
N TYR A 287 -51.91 -9.14 -28.49
CA TYR A 287 -51.51 -10.56 -28.51
C TYR A 287 -52.74 -11.47 -28.48
N CYS A 288 -52.71 -12.57 -29.24
CA CYS A 288 -53.83 -13.50 -29.33
C CYS A 288 -54.24 -14.07 -27.96
N ALA A 289 -55.54 -13.99 -27.65
CA ALA A 289 -56.11 -14.55 -26.43
C ALA A 289 -56.12 -16.09 -26.47
N VAL A 290 -55.81 -16.72 -25.34
CA VAL A 290 -55.82 -18.18 -25.15
C VAL A 290 -56.53 -18.55 -23.84
N SER A 291 -56.99 -19.81 -23.75
CA SER A 291 -57.35 -20.42 -22.47
C SER A 291 -56.89 -21.87 -22.43
N GLY A 292 -56.46 -22.30 -21.26
CA GLY A 292 -56.44 -23.69 -20.85
C GLY A 292 -57.83 -24.20 -20.48
N GLY A 293 -57.82 -25.22 -19.64
CA GLY A 293 -58.98 -25.90 -19.09
C GLY A 293 -58.56 -27.11 -18.25
N GLY A 294 -59.48 -27.66 -17.46
CA GLY A 294 -59.25 -28.88 -16.67
C GLY A 294 -58.91 -28.60 -15.21
N SER A 295 -59.63 -29.26 -14.29
CA SER A 295 -59.54 -28.99 -12.84
C SER A 295 -58.53 -29.86 -12.09
N HIS A 296 -57.56 -30.50 -12.76
CA HIS A 296 -56.64 -31.46 -12.11
C HIS A 296 -55.15 -31.25 -12.41
N GLU A 297 -54.82 -30.28 -13.25
CA GLU A 297 -53.49 -30.02 -13.81
C GLU A 297 -53.30 -28.49 -13.90
N TRP A 298 -52.08 -28.00 -13.66
CA TRP A 298 -51.69 -26.59 -13.84
C TRP A 298 -50.16 -26.43 -13.93
N ILE A 299 -49.66 -25.26 -14.33
CA ILE A 299 -48.24 -24.90 -14.25
C ILE A 299 -47.93 -24.44 -12.83
N ALA A 300 -47.25 -25.27 -12.04
CA ALA A 300 -46.92 -24.97 -10.65
C ALA A 300 -45.68 -24.06 -10.49
N GLY A 301 -44.86 -23.90 -11.53
CA GLY A 301 -43.76 -22.93 -11.50
C GLY A 301 -42.84 -22.96 -12.70
N VAL A 302 -42.26 -21.79 -12.96
CA VAL A 302 -41.40 -21.46 -14.10
C VAL A 302 -40.11 -20.83 -13.58
N ARG A 303 -38.97 -21.39 -14.00
CA ARG A 303 -37.64 -20.90 -13.61
C ARG A 303 -36.78 -20.71 -14.85
N VAL A 304 -36.38 -19.48 -15.17
CA VAL A 304 -35.58 -19.17 -16.37
C VAL A 304 -34.87 -17.82 -16.21
N GLY A 305 -33.57 -17.76 -16.52
CA GLY A 305 -32.77 -16.58 -16.21
C GLY A 305 -32.77 -16.30 -14.70
N ASP A 306 -33.13 -15.08 -14.31
CA ASP A 306 -33.38 -14.67 -12.92
C ASP A 306 -34.83 -14.85 -12.45
N LEU A 307 -35.77 -15.22 -13.33
CA LEU A 307 -37.17 -15.49 -12.96
C LEU A 307 -37.30 -16.83 -12.23
N ASN A 308 -38.11 -16.83 -11.16
CA ASN A 308 -38.43 -17.98 -10.33
C ASN A 308 -39.87 -17.89 -9.82
N ASN A 309 -40.85 -18.04 -10.72
CA ASN A 309 -42.27 -17.96 -10.37
C ASN A 309 -42.79 -19.29 -9.80
N THR A 310 -43.77 -19.21 -8.90
CA THR A 310 -44.55 -20.34 -8.41
C THR A 310 -46.03 -19.99 -8.53
N SER A 311 -46.80 -20.84 -9.21
CA SER A 311 -48.15 -20.53 -9.69
C SER A 311 -49.19 -21.50 -9.13
N ALA A 312 -50.45 -21.08 -9.20
CA ALA A 312 -51.61 -21.83 -8.74
C ALA A 312 -52.67 -21.84 -9.84
N GLN A 313 -53.36 -22.97 -9.94
CA GLN A 313 -54.29 -23.32 -11.02
C GLN A 313 -55.17 -22.18 -11.54
N SER A 314 -54.95 -21.84 -12.82
CA SER A 314 -55.84 -21.05 -13.67
C SER A 314 -56.05 -21.75 -15.02
N ASP A 315 -56.95 -21.23 -15.86
CA ASP A 315 -56.96 -21.55 -17.29
C ASP A 315 -55.92 -20.68 -18.04
N TYR A 316 -55.65 -19.47 -17.55
CA TYR A 316 -54.63 -18.55 -18.06
C TYR A 316 -54.16 -17.61 -16.93
N ALA A 317 -52.88 -17.28 -16.89
CA ALA A 317 -52.34 -16.25 -16.02
C ALA A 317 -51.44 -15.26 -16.78
N ASP A 318 -51.70 -13.96 -16.63
CA ASP A 318 -50.80 -12.91 -17.10
C ASP A 318 -49.85 -12.51 -15.97
N TYR A 319 -48.58 -12.85 -16.14
CA TYR A 319 -47.46 -12.49 -15.27
C TYR A 319 -46.48 -11.55 -15.97
N THR A 320 -46.92 -10.75 -16.97
CA THR A 320 -46.02 -9.83 -17.70
C THR A 320 -45.49 -8.66 -16.88
N SER A 321 -45.98 -8.47 -15.65
CA SER A 321 -45.32 -7.62 -14.64
C SER A 321 -44.03 -8.23 -14.07
N GLN A 322 -43.78 -9.52 -14.30
CA GLN A 322 -42.53 -10.21 -13.99
C GLN A 322 -41.64 -10.27 -15.24
N VAL A 323 -40.36 -9.98 -15.08
CA VAL A 323 -39.37 -9.95 -16.16
C VAL A 323 -38.32 -11.04 -15.94
N ALA A 324 -38.13 -11.91 -16.93
CA ALA A 324 -36.99 -12.83 -16.99
C ALA A 324 -35.89 -12.25 -17.87
N LYS A 325 -34.68 -12.05 -17.33
CA LYS A 325 -33.53 -11.59 -18.12
C LYS A 325 -32.87 -12.80 -18.80
N LEU A 326 -32.85 -12.80 -20.13
CA LEU A 326 -32.33 -13.92 -20.94
C LEU A 326 -31.06 -13.49 -21.69
N ALA A 327 -30.01 -14.30 -21.57
CA ALA A 327 -28.77 -14.11 -22.32
C ALA A 327 -28.98 -14.39 -23.81
N LYS A 328 -28.13 -13.82 -24.67
CA LYS A 328 -28.04 -14.25 -26.08
C LYS A 328 -27.48 -15.67 -26.14
N GLY A 329 -27.98 -16.49 -27.06
CA GLY A 329 -27.69 -17.92 -27.10
C GLY A 329 -28.52 -18.74 -26.10
N ALA A 330 -27.91 -19.76 -25.50
CA ALA A 330 -28.61 -20.82 -24.77
C ALA A 330 -28.90 -20.46 -23.30
N ASN A 331 -30.18 -20.53 -22.91
CA ASN A 331 -30.68 -20.32 -21.55
C ASN A 331 -31.42 -21.58 -21.06
N THR A 332 -31.14 -22.04 -19.84
CA THR A 332 -31.88 -23.16 -19.24
C THR A 332 -33.22 -22.68 -18.68
N ILE A 333 -34.29 -23.42 -18.95
CA ILE A 333 -35.61 -23.24 -18.34
C ILE A 333 -36.05 -24.52 -17.63
N THR A 334 -36.59 -24.39 -16.41
CA THR A 334 -37.28 -25.47 -15.69
C THR A 334 -38.77 -25.17 -15.63
N LEU A 335 -39.59 -26.12 -16.06
CA LEU A 335 -41.06 -26.04 -16.04
C LEU A 335 -41.60 -27.15 -15.12
N THR A 336 -42.48 -26.79 -14.17
CA THR A 336 -42.98 -27.71 -13.14
C THR A 336 -44.49 -27.85 -13.22
N PRO A 337 -45.06 -29.05 -13.48
CA PRO A 337 -46.50 -29.26 -13.40
C PRO A 337 -46.97 -29.42 -11.96
N GLY A 338 -48.16 -28.91 -11.66
CA GLY A 338 -48.94 -29.18 -10.46
C GLY A 338 -50.16 -30.05 -10.78
N PHE A 339 -50.61 -30.84 -9.80
CA PHE A 339 -51.77 -31.72 -9.95
C PHE A 339 -52.64 -31.73 -8.69
N SER A 340 -53.97 -31.80 -8.86
CA SER A 340 -54.91 -31.92 -7.73
C SER A 340 -55.19 -33.38 -7.32
N GLY A 341 -54.57 -34.34 -8.03
CA GLY A 341 -54.74 -35.78 -7.82
C GLY A 341 -53.54 -36.59 -8.31
N ASN A 342 -53.73 -37.42 -9.34
CA ASN A 342 -52.65 -38.19 -9.95
C ASN A 342 -51.76 -37.28 -10.82
N ALA A 343 -50.45 -37.57 -10.85
CA ALA A 343 -49.55 -36.93 -11.81
C ALA A 343 -49.69 -37.55 -13.21
N TYR A 344 -49.87 -36.70 -14.22
CA TYR A 344 -50.01 -37.07 -15.63
C TYR A 344 -48.83 -36.55 -16.46
N THR A 345 -48.67 -37.05 -17.69
CA THR A 345 -47.61 -36.57 -18.59
C THR A 345 -48.10 -35.32 -19.31
N GLU A 346 -47.62 -34.17 -18.85
CA GLU A 346 -47.87 -32.87 -19.45
C GLU A 346 -46.81 -32.57 -20.51
N HIS A 347 -47.26 -32.04 -21.65
CA HIS A 347 -46.41 -31.59 -22.75
C HIS A 347 -46.32 -30.06 -22.73
N TRP A 348 -45.18 -29.52 -23.16
CA TRP A 348 -44.87 -28.10 -23.01
C TRP A 348 -44.35 -27.48 -24.31
N ALA A 349 -44.79 -26.25 -24.55
CA ALA A 349 -44.26 -25.38 -25.58
C ALA A 349 -44.02 -23.98 -25.02
N VAL A 350 -43.03 -23.27 -25.58
CA VAL A 350 -42.67 -21.90 -25.20
C VAL A 350 -42.42 -21.09 -26.47
N TRP A 351 -42.96 -19.87 -26.49
CA TRP A 351 -42.82 -18.90 -27.57
C TRP A 351 -42.27 -17.57 -27.05
N ILE A 352 -41.49 -16.86 -27.85
CA ILE A 352 -40.99 -15.52 -27.57
C ILE A 352 -41.14 -14.67 -28.84
N ASP A 353 -41.82 -13.54 -28.71
CA ASP A 353 -41.97 -12.51 -29.76
C ASP A 353 -40.63 -11.77 -29.91
N PHE A 354 -39.76 -12.22 -30.81
CA PHE A 354 -38.42 -11.62 -30.96
C PHE A 354 -38.43 -10.37 -31.86
N ASN A 355 -39.46 -10.20 -32.69
CA ASN A 355 -39.54 -9.11 -33.67
C ASN A 355 -40.31 -7.86 -33.14
N LYS A 356 -41.13 -8.03 -32.09
CA LYS A 356 -42.03 -7.07 -31.42
C LYS A 356 -43.22 -6.59 -32.26
N ASP A 357 -43.74 -7.44 -33.16
CA ASP A 357 -44.93 -7.13 -33.97
C ASP A 357 -46.26 -7.40 -33.25
N GLY A 358 -46.24 -8.21 -32.18
CA GLY A 358 -47.40 -8.53 -31.35
C GLY A 358 -48.03 -9.91 -31.59
N ASP A 359 -47.44 -10.80 -32.39
CA ASP A 359 -47.80 -12.22 -32.38
C ASP A 359 -46.67 -13.17 -31.93
N PHE A 360 -46.64 -14.41 -32.44
CA PHE A 360 -45.73 -15.51 -32.04
C PHE A 360 -45.55 -16.54 -33.18
N LEU A 361 -45.95 -16.18 -34.41
CA LEU A 361 -46.08 -17.08 -35.55
C LEU A 361 -44.81 -17.12 -36.42
N ASP A 362 -43.81 -16.29 -36.11
CA ASP A 362 -42.67 -16.05 -36.98
C ASP A 362 -41.56 -17.12 -36.85
N ALA A 363 -40.70 -17.18 -37.85
CA ALA A 363 -39.75 -18.29 -38.04
C ALA A 363 -38.56 -18.27 -37.05
N GLY A 364 -38.79 -18.77 -35.84
CA GLY A 364 -37.80 -18.89 -34.76
C GLY A 364 -38.36 -18.65 -33.36
N GLU A 365 -39.62 -18.20 -33.28
CA GLU A 365 -40.24 -17.73 -32.05
C GLU A 365 -40.71 -18.87 -31.14
N GLN A 366 -41.11 -20.02 -31.70
CA GLN A 366 -41.33 -21.24 -30.92
C GLN A 366 -40.00 -21.85 -30.45
N VAL A 367 -39.45 -21.29 -29.37
CA VAL A 367 -38.18 -21.71 -28.77
C VAL A 367 -38.24 -23.11 -28.13
N ILE A 368 -39.43 -23.61 -27.74
CA ILE A 368 -39.64 -24.97 -27.23
C ILE A 368 -40.93 -25.57 -27.80
N SER A 369 -40.87 -26.84 -28.24
CA SER A 369 -42.00 -27.55 -28.88
C SER A 369 -42.15 -29.04 -28.52
N ALA A 370 -41.22 -29.62 -27.72
CA ALA A 370 -41.08 -31.07 -27.60
C ALA A 370 -40.73 -31.59 -26.18
N LEU A 371 -40.94 -30.79 -25.13
CA LEU A 371 -40.77 -31.26 -23.75
C LEU A 371 -42.03 -31.98 -23.25
N SER A 372 -41.85 -33.03 -22.45
CA SER A 372 -42.94 -33.74 -21.79
C SER A 372 -42.52 -34.44 -20.50
N GLY A 373 -43.34 -34.42 -19.46
CA GLY A 373 -43.05 -35.10 -18.19
C GLY A 373 -44.19 -35.01 -17.18
N ASN A 374 -44.12 -35.82 -16.11
CA ASN A 374 -45.07 -35.84 -14.99
C ASN A 374 -44.48 -35.28 -13.68
N GLY A 375 -43.49 -34.41 -13.82
CA GLY A 375 -42.74 -33.70 -12.80
C GLY A 375 -41.90 -32.61 -13.48
N ALA A 376 -41.01 -31.95 -12.74
CA ALA A 376 -40.21 -30.86 -13.30
C ALA A 376 -39.38 -31.31 -14.54
N VAL A 377 -39.58 -30.64 -15.67
CA VAL A 377 -38.83 -30.84 -16.92
C VAL A 377 -37.86 -29.69 -17.15
N ASN A 378 -36.77 -29.94 -17.85
CA ASN A 378 -35.77 -28.92 -18.20
C ASN A 378 -35.65 -28.80 -19.72
N GLY A 379 -35.53 -27.57 -20.21
CA GLY A 379 -35.33 -27.22 -21.60
C GLY A 379 -34.24 -26.18 -21.80
N THR A 380 -33.99 -25.85 -23.07
CA THR A 380 -33.05 -24.81 -23.46
C THR A 380 -33.73 -23.87 -24.45
N ILE A 381 -33.89 -22.61 -24.05
CA ILE A 381 -34.33 -21.52 -24.93
C ILE A 381 -33.08 -20.97 -25.63
N THR A 382 -33.13 -20.80 -26.96
CA THR A 382 -32.05 -20.16 -27.71
C THR A 382 -32.50 -18.78 -28.16
N VAL A 383 -31.91 -17.74 -27.59
CA VAL A 383 -32.17 -16.33 -27.93
C VAL A 383 -31.31 -15.90 -29.12
N PRO A 384 -31.88 -15.39 -30.21
CA PRO A 384 -31.12 -14.89 -31.36
C PRO A 384 -30.20 -13.70 -31.02
N GLU A 385 -29.08 -13.58 -31.72
CA GLU A 385 -28.15 -12.43 -31.57
C GLU A 385 -28.82 -11.07 -31.90
N THR A 386 -29.89 -11.09 -32.70
CA THR A 386 -30.68 -9.91 -33.07
C THR A 386 -31.67 -9.45 -31.99
N ALA A 387 -31.87 -10.23 -30.93
CA ALA A 387 -32.79 -9.88 -29.85
C ALA A 387 -32.28 -8.65 -29.05
N SER A 388 -33.20 -7.74 -28.75
CA SER A 388 -33.00 -6.49 -27.99
C SER A 388 -34.32 -6.03 -27.37
N GLY A 389 -34.31 -5.12 -26.41
CA GLY A 389 -35.51 -4.68 -25.71
C GLY A 389 -35.97 -5.63 -24.62
N SER A 390 -37.16 -5.33 -24.09
CA SER A 390 -38.08 -6.31 -23.52
C SER A 390 -39.17 -6.69 -24.54
N THR A 391 -39.75 -7.89 -24.37
CA THR A 391 -40.85 -8.43 -25.20
C THR A 391 -41.63 -9.51 -24.44
N ARG A 392 -42.70 -10.08 -25.01
CA ARG A 392 -43.50 -11.13 -24.38
C ARG A 392 -42.94 -12.54 -24.64
N MET A 393 -43.02 -13.38 -23.62
CA MET A 393 -42.83 -14.83 -23.68
C MET A 393 -44.14 -15.51 -23.26
N ARG A 394 -44.58 -16.53 -24.01
CA ARG A 394 -45.75 -17.37 -23.68
C ARG A 394 -45.31 -18.79 -23.40
N ILE A 395 -45.79 -19.37 -22.31
CA ILE A 395 -45.60 -20.78 -21.93
C ILE A 395 -46.98 -21.45 -22.00
N GLY A 396 -47.04 -22.63 -22.59
CA GLY A 396 -48.26 -23.44 -22.65
C GLY A 396 -48.01 -24.89 -22.25
N MET A 397 -48.91 -25.44 -21.45
CA MET A 397 -48.90 -26.82 -20.96
C MET A 397 -50.16 -27.56 -21.42
N GLN A 398 -50.05 -28.83 -21.83
CA GLN A 398 -51.19 -29.65 -22.27
C GLN A 398 -51.05 -31.14 -21.94
N TYR A 399 -52.15 -31.74 -21.48
CA TYR A 399 -52.24 -33.15 -21.10
C TYR A 399 -52.03 -34.11 -22.29
N ASN A 400 -51.01 -34.97 -22.18
CA ASN A 400 -50.70 -36.11 -23.07
C ASN A 400 -50.59 -35.80 -24.60
N GLN A 401 -50.59 -34.54 -25.02
CA GLN A 401 -50.48 -34.12 -26.42
C GLN A 401 -49.70 -32.80 -26.52
N ALA A 402 -48.80 -32.70 -27.50
CA ALA A 402 -48.01 -31.48 -27.73
C ALA A 402 -48.86 -30.34 -28.32
N LEU A 403 -48.63 -29.11 -27.84
CA LEU A 403 -49.31 -27.91 -28.31
C LEU A 403 -48.87 -27.57 -29.74
N SER A 404 -49.83 -27.32 -30.63
CA SER A 404 -49.56 -27.09 -32.06
C SER A 404 -49.44 -25.61 -32.46
N ALA A 405 -49.81 -24.65 -31.60
CA ALA A 405 -49.80 -23.22 -31.89
C ALA A 405 -49.84 -22.35 -30.61
N PRO A 406 -49.31 -21.11 -30.64
CA PRO A 406 -49.33 -20.16 -29.52
C PRO A 406 -50.71 -19.52 -29.26
N CYS A 407 -51.65 -19.70 -30.19
CA CYS A 407 -52.96 -19.06 -30.24
C CYS A 407 -54.08 -20.11 -30.32
N SER A 408 -54.08 -21.12 -29.44
CA SER A 408 -55.07 -22.21 -29.49
C SER A 408 -55.41 -22.74 -28.11
N ASN A 409 -56.69 -22.66 -27.76
CA ASN A 409 -57.18 -23.10 -26.45
C ASN A 409 -57.07 -24.62 -26.30
N VAL A 410 -56.70 -25.09 -25.10
CA VAL A 410 -56.57 -26.51 -24.77
C VAL A 410 -57.65 -26.93 -23.77
N ALA A 411 -58.12 -28.18 -23.85
CA ALA A 411 -59.21 -28.68 -22.99
C ALA A 411 -58.74 -29.19 -21.61
N SER A 412 -57.44 -29.46 -21.48
CA SER A 412 -56.73 -29.96 -20.29
C SER A 412 -55.30 -29.41 -20.35
N GLY A 413 -54.97 -28.44 -19.52
CA GLY A 413 -53.74 -27.65 -19.57
C GLY A 413 -53.94 -26.17 -19.20
N GLU A 414 -52.87 -25.37 -19.25
CA GLU A 414 -52.84 -23.95 -18.85
C GLU A 414 -51.84 -23.15 -19.71
N PHE A 415 -52.02 -21.83 -19.78
CA PHE A 415 -51.08 -20.89 -20.40
C PHE A 415 -50.64 -19.79 -19.41
N GLU A 416 -49.36 -19.42 -19.45
CA GLU A 416 -48.78 -18.31 -18.70
C GLU A 416 -48.01 -17.35 -19.63
N ASP A 417 -48.27 -16.05 -19.53
CA ASP A 417 -47.52 -15.02 -20.25
C ASP A 417 -46.59 -14.25 -19.30
N TYR A 418 -45.35 -14.04 -19.72
CA TYR A 418 -44.28 -13.32 -19.00
C TYR A 418 -43.65 -12.25 -19.88
N THR A 419 -42.97 -11.29 -19.27
CA THR A 419 -42.02 -10.43 -20.01
C THR A 419 -40.64 -11.08 -19.98
N VAL A 420 -39.93 -11.06 -21.10
CA VAL A 420 -38.50 -11.36 -21.17
C VAL A 420 -37.74 -10.09 -21.56
N SER A 421 -36.52 -9.92 -21.04
CA SER A 421 -35.64 -8.82 -21.44
C SER A 421 -34.28 -9.33 -21.91
N PHE A 422 -33.80 -8.72 -22.98
CA PHE A 422 -32.46 -8.88 -23.54
C PHE A 422 -31.60 -7.63 -23.30
N ASP A 423 -32.23 -6.50 -22.94
CA ASP A 423 -31.53 -5.30 -22.49
C ASP A 423 -30.84 -5.58 -21.15
N GLY A 424 -29.53 -5.36 -21.11
CA GLY A 424 -28.79 -5.46 -19.86
C GLY A 424 -28.57 -6.88 -19.33
N VAL A 425 -28.76 -7.94 -20.14
CA VAL A 425 -27.83 -9.08 -19.99
C VAL A 425 -26.49 -8.66 -20.59
N ILE A 426 -25.73 -7.94 -19.76
CA ILE A 426 -24.34 -7.66 -20.03
C ILE A 426 -23.65 -9.02 -20.15
N ILE A 427 -22.97 -9.23 -21.28
CA ILE A 427 -21.92 -10.25 -21.41
C ILE A 427 -20.76 -9.87 -20.49
N ASN A 428 -20.95 -10.02 -19.18
CA ASN A 428 -20.02 -9.58 -18.15
C ASN A 428 -18.68 -10.36 -18.21
N PRO A 429 -17.57 -9.72 -18.64
CA PRO A 429 -16.43 -9.74 -17.73
C PRO A 429 -16.92 -9.17 -16.38
N PRO A 430 -16.47 -9.68 -15.22
CA PRO A 430 -16.89 -9.13 -13.94
C PRO A 430 -16.18 -7.79 -13.66
N THR A 431 -16.40 -6.79 -14.52
CA THR A 431 -15.93 -5.40 -14.39
C THR A 431 -16.86 -4.62 -13.46
N GLY A 432 -16.88 -5.04 -12.22
CA GLY A 432 -17.43 -4.32 -11.09
C GLY A 432 -16.54 -4.65 -9.90
N SER A 433 -16.13 -3.62 -9.15
CA SER A 433 -15.24 -3.83 -8.00
C SER A 433 -15.83 -4.85 -7.04
N LEU A 434 -15.00 -5.75 -6.52
CA LEU A 434 -15.38 -6.70 -5.48
C LEU A 434 -15.99 -5.90 -4.31
N PRO A 435 -17.26 -6.12 -3.92
CA PRO A 435 -17.88 -5.38 -2.83
C PRO A 435 -17.30 -5.76 -1.47
N ASP A 436 -17.29 -4.82 -0.52
CA ASP A 436 -16.98 -5.12 0.88
C ASP A 436 -18.19 -5.82 1.52
N VAL A 437 -18.15 -7.15 1.53
CA VAL A 437 -19.15 -7.96 2.24
C VAL A 437 -18.87 -8.03 3.74
N CYS A 438 -17.62 -7.82 4.19
CA CYS A 438 -17.30 -7.79 5.63
C CYS A 438 -17.87 -6.56 6.36
N ALA A 439 -18.18 -5.48 5.66
CA ALA A 439 -18.93 -4.35 6.21
C ALA A 439 -20.41 -4.68 6.52
N SER A 440 -20.95 -5.81 6.06
CA SER A 440 -22.40 -6.10 6.12
C SER A 440 -22.81 -7.55 6.38
N GLN A 441 -21.87 -8.50 6.40
CA GLN A 441 -22.12 -9.94 6.57
C GLN A 441 -21.23 -10.53 7.67
N ASP A 442 -21.76 -11.51 8.39
CA ASP A 442 -20.96 -12.33 9.30
C ASP A 442 -19.91 -13.16 8.53
N PRO A 443 -18.80 -13.54 9.17
CA PRO A 443 -17.80 -14.47 8.65
C PRO A 443 -18.38 -15.74 8.05
N ASP A 444 -17.96 -16.11 6.84
CA ASP A 444 -18.34 -17.41 6.30
C ASP A 444 -17.60 -18.55 7.02
N THR A 445 -18.39 -19.55 7.42
CA THR A 445 -17.93 -20.78 8.08
C THR A 445 -18.16 -22.02 7.22
N SER A 446 -18.68 -21.86 5.99
CA SER A 446 -18.93 -22.95 5.05
C SER A 446 -17.67 -23.60 4.48
N GLY A 447 -16.55 -22.87 4.46
CA GLY A 447 -15.31 -23.30 3.82
C GLY A 447 -15.47 -23.61 2.33
N THR A 448 -16.43 -22.97 1.65
CA THR A 448 -16.79 -23.27 0.25
C THR A 448 -17.04 -21.98 -0.53
N LEU A 449 -16.34 -21.79 -1.66
CA LEU A 449 -16.64 -20.70 -2.59
C LEU A 449 -17.46 -21.23 -3.78
N THR A 450 -18.36 -20.39 -4.28
CA THR A 450 -19.24 -20.68 -5.42
C THR A 450 -19.17 -19.58 -6.46
N ASP A 451 -19.45 -19.93 -7.71
CA ASP A 451 -19.25 -19.05 -8.87
C ASP A 451 -19.95 -17.69 -8.69
N GLY A 452 -19.16 -16.63 -8.72
CA GLY A 452 -19.63 -15.24 -8.67
C GLY A 452 -19.98 -14.70 -7.29
N VAL A 453 -19.98 -15.50 -6.22
CA VAL A 453 -20.47 -15.13 -4.89
C VAL A 453 -19.32 -14.68 -3.96
N PRO A 454 -19.27 -13.40 -3.53
CA PRO A 454 -18.30 -12.94 -2.54
C PRO A 454 -18.71 -13.34 -1.10
N VAL A 455 -17.73 -13.69 -0.27
CA VAL A 455 -17.91 -14.03 1.16
C VAL A 455 -16.91 -13.28 2.05
N CYS A 456 -17.26 -13.08 3.33
CA CYS A 456 -16.41 -12.38 4.31
C CYS A 456 -15.45 -13.32 5.05
N VAL A 457 -14.20 -12.86 5.23
CA VAL A 457 -13.13 -13.54 5.99
C VAL A 457 -12.59 -12.61 7.10
N PRO A 458 -12.82 -12.92 8.40
CA PRO A 458 -12.70 -11.95 9.49
C PRO A 458 -11.26 -11.59 9.86
N ALA A 459 -10.42 -12.59 10.11
CA ALA A 459 -9.00 -12.48 10.42
C ALA A 459 -8.43 -13.90 10.45
N SER A 460 -7.23 -14.12 9.92
CA SER A 460 -6.60 -15.45 10.00
C SER A 460 -5.07 -15.39 9.95
N SER A 461 -4.41 -15.44 11.11
CA SER A 461 -2.98 -15.75 11.26
C SER A 461 -2.68 -17.26 11.10
N ALA A 462 -3.55 -17.97 10.37
CA ALA A 462 -3.45 -19.38 9.96
C ALA A 462 -3.96 -19.52 8.52
N LYS A 463 -3.76 -20.68 7.88
CA LYS A 463 -4.34 -20.93 6.54
C LYS A 463 -5.85 -21.12 6.62
N GLN A 464 -6.64 -20.15 6.17
CA GLN A 464 -8.08 -20.29 5.98
C GLN A 464 -8.34 -20.96 4.63
N GLY A 465 -8.77 -22.22 4.66
CA GLY A 465 -9.07 -23.00 3.46
C GLY A 465 -10.49 -22.80 2.94
N PHE A 466 -10.64 -22.77 1.62
CA PHE A 466 -11.89 -22.86 0.88
C PHE A 466 -11.83 -23.95 -0.19
N SER A 467 -12.93 -24.68 -0.34
CA SER A 467 -13.16 -25.64 -1.41
C SER A 467 -14.04 -25.07 -2.52
N ILE A 468 -13.82 -25.49 -3.76
CA ILE A 468 -14.53 -25.01 -4.95
C ILE A 468 -14.95 -26.22 -5.79
N SER A 469 -16.25 -26.42 -5.98
CA SER A 469 -16.77 -27.50 -6.82
C SER A 469 -16.93 -27.03 -8.27
N ALA A 470 -16.11 -27.58 -9.17
CA ALA A 470 -16.34 -27.52 -10.62
C ALA A 470 -17.15 -28.74 -11.13
N TYR A 471 -17.54 -29.65 -10.23
CA TYR A 471 -18.26 -30.88 -10.56
C TYR A 471 -19.63 -30.59 -11.18
N ASN A 472 -19.95 -31.27 -12.29
CA ASN A 472 -21.18 -31.12 -13.09
C ASN A 472 -21.48 -29.72 -13.67
N VAL A 473 -20.57 -28.75 -13.54
CA VAL A 473 -20.73 -27.43 -14.18
C VAL A 473 -20.71 -27.59 -15.70
N THR A 474 -21.67 -26.98 -16.40
CA THR A 474 -21.83 -27.07 -17.86
C THR A 474 -22.06 -25.67 -18.45
N PRO A 475 -21.22 -25.19 -19.39
CA PRO A 475 -20.02 -25.83 -19.94
C PRO A 475 -18.96 -26.10 -18.86
N ALA A 476 -18.13 -27.11 -19.08
CA ALA A 476 -17.09 -27.51 -18.14
C ALA A 476 -16.13 -26.36 -17.83
N VAL A 477 -15.75 -26.21 -16.56
CA VAL A 477 -14.90 -25.09 -16.12
C VAL A 477 -13.50 -25.20 -16.73
N THR A 478 -13.10 -24.22 -17.53
CA THR A 478 -11.76 -24.14 -18.13
C THR A 478 -10.79 -23.32 -17.29
N SER A 479 -11.29 -22.40 -16.46
CA SER A 479 -10.48 -21.60 -15.54
C SER A 479 -11.29 -21.13 -14.33
N ILE A 480 -10.61 -20.84 -13.23
CA ILE A 480 -11.20 -20.21 -12.04
C ILE A 480 -10.31 -19.03 -11.66
N ALA A 481 -10.82 -17.81 -11.77
CA ALA A 481 -10.18 -16.63 -11.20
C ALA A 481 -10.64 -16.46 -9.75
N ILE A 482 -9.75 -16.15 -8.82
CA ILE A 482 -10.07 -15.87 -7.42
C ILE A 482 -9.52 -14.48 -7.09
N THR A 483 -10.41 -13.62 -6.57
CA THR A 483 -10.12 -12.23 -6.23
C THR A 483 -10.35 -12.00 -4.74
N THR A 484 -9.45 -11.29 -4.05
CA THR A 484 -9.72 -10.69 -2.73
C THR A 484 -9.68 -9.17 -2.80
N LYS A 485 -10.34 -8.49 -1.85
CA LYS A 485 -10.24 -7.05 -1.61
C LYS A 485 -10.87 -6.70 -0.25
N HIS A 486 -10.59 -5.48 0.23
CA HIS A 486 -11.10 -4.89 1.47
C HIS A 486 -10.53 -5.56 2.73
N GLY A 487 -10.84 -4.95 3.87
CA GLY A 487 -10.14 -5.22 5.11
C GLY A 487 -8.79 -4.50 5.18
N LEU A 488 -7.98 -4.90 6.15
CA LEU A 488 -6.72 -4.27 6.52
C LEU A 488 -5.60 -5.32 6.56
N GLY A 489 -4.36 -4.90 6.33
CA GLY A 489 -3.18 -5.77 6.36
C GLY A 489 -3.00 -6.65 5.11
N ASN A 490 -2.09 -7.62 5.23
CA ASN A 490 -1.50 -8.36 4.11
C ASN A 490 -2.10 -9.76 3.96
N LEU A 491 -2.45 -10.16 2.73
CA LEU A 491 -3.12 -11.42 2.39
C LEU A 491 -2.31 -12.12 1.29
N SER A 492 -2.04 -13.41 1.45
CA SER A 492 -1.49 -14.27 0.39
C SER A 492 -2.50 -15.34 0.02
N LEU A 493 -2.75 -15.48 -1.28
CA LEU A 493 -3.79 -16.32 -1.86
C LEU A 493 -3.14 -17.49 -2.63
N GLU A 494 -3.32 -18.71 -2.13
CA GLU A 494 -2.79 -19.94 -2.74
C GLU A 494 -3.93 -20.70 -3.45
N GLY A 495 -3.73 -21.20 -4.67
CA GLY A 495 -4.75 -21.93 -5.43
C GLY A 495 -4.23 -23.22 -6.07
N ARG A 496 -5.00 -24.31 -5.95
CA ARG A 496 -4.64 -25.63 -6.48
C ARG A 496 -5.83 -26.45 -6.97
N ALA A 497 -5.65 -27.14 -8.09
CA ALA A 497 -6.60 -28.11 -8.63
C ALA A 497 -6.45 -29.49 -7.95
N GLY A 498 -7.56 -30.14 -7.59
CA GLY A 498 -7.61 -31.54 -7.15
C GLY A 498 -7.18 -31.85 -5.71
N SER A 499 -6.33 -31.03 -5.10
CA SER A 499 -5.90 -31.15 -3.70
C SER A 499 -5.56 -29.79 -3.08
N TRP A 500 -5.43 -29.72 -1.75
CA TRP A 500 -5.07 -28.50 -1.03
C TRP A 500 -3.68 -27.95 -1.44
N PRO A 501 -3.48 -26.62 -1.50
CA PRO A 501 -2.17 -26.01 -1.71
C PRO A 501 -1.18 -26.30 -0.58
N SER A 502 0.08 -26.55 -0.94
CA SER A 502 1.21 -26.80 -0.04
C SER A 502 2.50 -26.13 -0.56
N PRO A 503 3.49 -25.81 0.29
CA PRO A 503 4.75 -25.19 -0.15
C PRO A 503 5.42 -25.99 -1.27
N GLY A 504 5.87 -25.31 -2.32
CA GLY A 504 6.47 -25.93 -3.51
C GLY A 504 5.53 -26.81 -4.36
N ASP A 505 4.25 -26.93 -4.00
CA ASP A 505 3.26 -27.82 -4.63
C ASP A 505 1.86 -27.16 -4.57
N ASP A 506 1.79 -25.92 -5.08
CA ASP A 506 0.58 -25.20 -5.45
C ASP A 506 0.51 -25.00 -6.98
N SER A 507 -0.62 -24.56 -7.53
CA SER A 507 -0.76 -24.33 -8.99
C SER A 507 -0.65 -22.86 -9.38
N VAL A 508 -1.06 -21.98 -8.48
CA VAL A 508 -0.93 -20.52 -8.54
C VAL A 508 -0.85 -19.97 -7.13
N ARG A 509 -0.11 -18.87 -6.96
CA ARG A 509 0.08 -18.14 -5.71
C ARG A 509 0.12 -16.65 -6.02
N SER A 510 -0.58 -15.84 -5.26
CA SER A 510 -0.53 -14.39 -5.42
C SER A 510 0.81 -13.82 -4.95
N LYS A 511 1.22 -12.70 -5.54
CA LYS A 511 2.53 -12.09 -5.28
C LYS A 511 2.41 -10.60 -5.00
N HIS A 512 1.37 -10.22 -4.26
CA HIS A 512 1.10 -8.82 -3.90
C HIS A 512 1.12 -8.66 -2.37
N VAL A 513 1.07 -7.40 -1.93
CA VAL A 513 1.00 -6.98 -0.53
C VAL A 513 -0.18 -6.03 -0.36
N GLY A 514 -0.73 -5.98 0.86
CA GLY A 514 -2.12 -5.59 1.09
C GLY A 514 -3.06 -6.79 0.91
N ASN A 515 -4.34 -6.51 0.62
CA ASN A 515 -5.41 -7.52 0.60
C ASN A 515 -6.14 -7.64 -0.75
N THR A 516 -5.59 -7.06 -1.82
CA THR A 516 -6.20 -7.07 -3.17
C THR A 516 -5.53 -8.10 -4.07
N GLU A 517 -5.71 -9.38 -3.74
CA GLU A 517 -5.03 -10.49 -4.39
C GLU A 517 -5.79 -11.01 -5.61
N CYS A 518 -5.04 -11.53 -6.58
CA CYS A 518 -5.56 -12.23 -7.75
C CYS A 518 -4.76 -13.51 -8.01
N VAL A 519 -5.46 -14.63 -8.22
CA VAL A 519 -4.88 -15.86 -8.81
C VAL A 519 -5.85 -16.47 -9.82
N ILE A 520 -5.33 -17.22 -10.79
CA ILE A 520 -6.16 -17.86 -11.83
C ILE A 520 -5.72 -19.32 -12.02
N ILE A 521 -6.54 -20.26 -11.56
CA ILE A 521 -6.35 -21.69 -11.82
C ILE A 521 -6.74 -21.92 -13.29
N THR A 522 -5.75 -22.05 -14.18
CA THR A 522 -5.95 -22.11 -15.65
C THR A 522 -6.29 -23.49 -16.20
N ASN A 523 -6.25 -24.53 -15.37
CA ASN A 523 -6.68 -25.90 -15.69
C ASN A 523 -7.27 -26.54 -14.42
N PRO A 524 -8.50 -26.18 -14.01
CA PRO A 524 -9.10 -26.70 -12.79
C PRO A 524 -9.47 -28.19 -12.93
N SER A 525 -9.46 -28.89 -11.81
CA SER A 525 -10.00 -30.24 -11.71
C SER A 525 -11.50 -30.22 -11.99
N ALA A 526 -12.00 -31.20 -12.74
CA ALA A 526 -13.43 -31.42 -12.98
C ALA A 526 -14.21 -31.92 -11.73
N SER A 527 -13.59 -31.89 -10.55
CA SER A 527 -14.21 -32.19 -9.26
C SER A 527 -14.00 -31.03 -8.29
N TRP A 528 -13.15 -31.21 -7.26
CA TRP A 528 -12.81 -30.19 -6.28
C TRP A 528 -11.51 -29.46 -6.64
N ASN A 529 -11.53 -28.16 -6.40
CA ASN A 529 -10.39 -27.26 -6.42
C ASN A 529 -10.31 -26.58 -5.05
N TYR A 530 -9.14 -26.11 -4.66
CA TYR A 530 -8.87 -25.70 -3.29
C TYR A 530 -8.04 -24.42 -3.27
N VAL A 531 -8.38 -23.55 -2.33
CA VAL A 531 -7.77 -22.22 -2.15
C VAL A 531 -7.46 -22.02 -0.67
N ASN A 532 -6.29 -21.48 -0.35
CA ASN A 532 -5.95 -21.03 1.00
C ASN A 532 -5.75 -19.51 1.01
N LEU A 533 -6.18 -18.86 2.08
CA LEU A 533 -5.80 -17.49 2.42
C LEU A 533 -4.90 -17.55 3.66
N SER A 534 -3.76 -16.86 3.62
CA SER A 534 -2.87 -16.62 4.76
C SER A 534 -2.36 -15.18 4.72
N GLY A 535 -1.37 -14.81 5.53
CA GLY A 535 -0.97 -13.41 5.73
C GLY A 535 -1.78 -12.71 6.83
N LEU A 536 -1.23 -11.63 7.39
CA LEU A 536 -1.88 -10.86 8.46
C LEU A 536 -2.94 -9.91 7.93
N PHE A 537 -4.12 -10.44 7.60
CA PHE A 537 -5.26 -9.65 7.15
C PHE A 537 -6.43 -9.70 8.14
N LYS A 538 -7.30 -8.68 8.06
CA LYS A 538 -8.53 -8.55 8.85
C LYS A 538 -9.66 -7.93 8.03
N GLY A 539 -10.78 -8.64 7.88
CA GLY A 539 -11.99 -8.17 7.21
C GLY A 539 -11.97 -8.25 5.68
N ALA A 540 -11.34 -9.28 5.11
CA ALA A 540 -11.21 -9.41 3.66
C ALA A 540 -12.43 -10.05 3.00
N SER A 541 -12.86 -9.50 1.88
CA SER A 541 -13.85 -10.10 0.97
C SER A 541 -13.13 -10.99 -0.05
N VAL A 542 -13.66 -12.18 -0.35
CA VAL A 542 -13.11 -13.12 -1.34
C VAL A 542 -14.20 -13.69 -2.25
N VAL A 543 -13.90 -13.83 -3.54
CA VAL A 543 -14.81 -14.41 -4.55
C VAL A 543 -14.05 -15.30 -5.54
N ALA A 544 -14.71 -16.36 -6.03
CA ALA A 544 -14.24 -17.18 -7.14
C ALA A 544 -15.18 -17.02 -8.35
N ASP A 545 -14.62 -16.77 -9.53
CA ASP A 545 -15.34 -16.57 -10.79
C ASP A 545 -14.91 -17.63 -11.82
N PHE A 546 -15.86 -18.39 -12.37
CA PHE A 546 -15.60 -19.48 -13.30
C PHE A 546 -15.50 -18.98 -14.75
N ASN A 547 -14.67 -19.67 -15.54
CA ASN A 547 -14.40 -19.40 -16.95
C ASN A 547 -13.90 -17.97 -17.22
N LYS A 548 -13.25 -17.33 -16.24
CA LYS A 548 -12.59 -16.02 -16.38
C LYS A 548 -11.08 -16.18 -16.53
N THR A 549 -10.48 -15.30 -17.34
CA THR A 549 -9.03 -15.21 -17.57
C THR A 549 -8.43 -13.93 -16.96
N SER A 550 -9.20 -13.24 -16.12
CA SER A 550 -8.81 -12.08 -15.32
C SER A 550 -9.64 -12.09 -14.03
N CYS A 551 -9.09 -11.50 -12.97
CA CYS A 551 -9.84 -11.22 -11.73
C CYS A 551 -10.79 -10.02 -11.91
N ARG A 552 -11.65 -9.76 -10.91
CA ARG A 552 -12.55 -8.58 -10.92
C ARG A 552 -11.82 -7.26 -10.76
N GLU A 553 -10.70 -7.32 -10.05
CA GLU A 553 -9.85 -6.21 -9.70
C GLU A 553 -8.59 -6.25 -10.57
N THR A 554 -8.19 -5.09 -11.08
CA THR A 554 -6.84 -4.94 -11.67
C THR A 554 -5.86 -4.76 -10.53
N VAL A 555 -5.05 -5.78 -10.27
CA VAL A 555 -3.96 -5.62 -9.29
C VAL A 555 -2.88 -4.75 -9.91
N GLY A 556 -2.74 -3.52 -9.43
CA GLY A 556 -1.83 -2.56 -10.04
C GLY A 556 -2.10 -1.09 -9.71
N ALA A 557 -1.97 -0.72 -8.44
CA ALA A 557 -0.90 0.27 -8.17
C ALA A 557 0.40 -0.55 -8.08
N PRO A 558 1.54 -0.09 -8.61
CA PRO A 558 2.80 -0.81 -8.47
C PRO A 558 3.26 -0.75 -7.02
N ASP A 559 3.08 -1.86 -6.30
CA ASP A 559 3.87 -2.15 -5.11
C ASP A 559 4.73 -3.40 -5.34
N THR A 560 5.86 -3.45 -4.63
CA THR A 560 6.91 -4.46 -4.87
C THR A 560 6.82 -5.68 -3.96
N GLY A 561 6.14 -5.58 -2.80
CA GLY A 561 5.60 -6.75 -2.09
C GLY A 561 4.74 -7.60 -3.04
N ASN A 562 4.92 -8.91 -3.21
CA ASN A 562 5.56 -9.95 -2.39
C ASN A 562 7.10 -10.12 -2.56
N GLY A 563 7.80 -9.02 -2.82
CA GLY A 563 9.26 -8.89 -2.70
C GLY A 563 9.71 -7.92 -1.61
N GLY A 564 8.84 -7.49 -0.67
CA GLY A 564 9.23 -6.56 0.39
C GLY A 564 8.16 -6.17 1.43
N TYR A 565 8.62 -5.49 2.48
CA TYR A 565 7.89 -4.68 3.45
C TYR A 565 7.83 -3.23 2.94
N ASP A 566 6.60 -2.73 2.76
CA ASP A 566 6.35 -1.55 1.91
C ASP A 566 6.14 -0.22 2.67
N TYR A 567 6.35 -0.19 4.00
CA TYR A 567 6.30 1.04 4.81
C TYR A 567 7.70 1.60 5.10
N ASP A 568 7.83 2.93 5.12
CA ASP A 568 9.00 3.71 5.53
C ASP A 568 9.20 3.77 7.07
N HIS A 569 8.39 3.02 7.83
CA HIS A 569 8.45 3.03 9.28
C HIS A 569 7.89 1.76 9.93
N VAL A 570 8.11 1.66 11.24
CA VAL A 570 7.41 0.73 12.13
C VAL A 570 7.13 1.40 13.48
N ASN A 571 6.00 1.06 14.10
CA ASN A 571 5.65 1.46 15.45
C ASN A 571 5.58 0.25 16.41
N LEU A 572 6.40 0.22 17.45
CA LEU A 572 6.40 -0.84 18.47
C LEU A 572 5.51 -0.48 19.66
N ILE A 573 4.43 -1.23 19.90
CA ILE A 573 3.64 -1.15 21.12
C ILE A 573 4.21 -2.11 22.16
N ILE A 574 4.88 -1.57 23.17
CA ILE A 574 5.63 -2.35 24.16
C ILE A 574 4.79 -2.55 25.43
N PHE A 575 4.55 -3.81 25.80
CA PHE A 575 3.83 -4.23 27.00
C PHE A 575 4.81 -4.87 28.01
N PRO A 576 5.26 -4.12 29.04
CA PRO A 576 6.04 -4.67 30.13
C PRO A 576 5.16 -5.34 31.20
N PHE A 577 5.49 -6.58 31.54
CA PHE A 577 4.81 -7.40 32.54
C PHE A 577 5.72 -7.75 33.73
N ASP A 578 5.15 -7.70 34.93
CA ASP A 578 5.80 -8.08 36.19
C ASP A 578 5.01 -9.19 36.89
N PHE A 579 5.65 -9.95 37.78
CA PHE A 579 4.99 -10.98 38.59
C PHE A 579 5.07 -10.67 40.09
N PRO A 580 4.11 -11.15 40.90
CA PRO A 580 4.19 -11.09 42.36
C PRO A 580 5.48 -11.73 42.88
N GLY A 581 6.37 -10.92 43.48
CA GLY A 581 7.67 -11.37 43.97
C GLY A 581 8.75 -11.57 42.90
N SER A 582 8.52 -11.16 41.64
CA SER A 582 9.53 -11.18 40.58
C SER A 582 9.26 -10.01 39.61
N PRO A 583 9.82 -8.82 39.88
CA PRO A 583 9.66 -7.65 39.02
C PRO A 583 10.48 -7.76 37.72
N LEU A 584 10.11 -6.99 36.71
CA LEU A 584 10.89 -6.83 35.47
C LEU A 584 12.05 -5.84 35.70
N ASP A 585 13.27 -6.35 35.59
CA ASP A 585 14.54 -5.60 35.69
C ASP A 585 14.77 -4.61 34.54
N PHE A 586 13.94 -4.65 33.49
CA PHE A 586 13.94 -3.67 32.42
C PHE A 586 13.06 -2.50 32.86
N THR A 587 13.71 -1.41 33.24
CA THR A 587 13.05 -0.15 33.54
C THR A 587 12.73 0.57 32.23
N THR A 588 11.80 1.53 32.27
CA THR A 588 11.40 2.32 31.10
C THR A 588 12.60 3.01 30.44
N GLU A 589 13.59 3.43 31.23
CA GLU A 589 14.83 4.06 30.76
C GLU A 589 15.72 3.07 30.00
N LYS A 590 15.84 1.82 30.44
CA LYS A 590 16.56 0.77 29.71
C LYS A 590 15.88 0.45 28.39
N ILE A 591 14.55 0.26 28.40
CA ILE A 591 13.78 -0.03 27.18
C ILE A 591 13.95 1.13 26.18
N ASN A 592 13.86 2.38 26.62
CA ASN A 592 14.09 3.55 25.75
C ASN A 592 15.52 3.63 25.21
N ALA A 593 16.54 3.28 26.00
CA ALA A 593 17.93 3.29 25.55
C ALA A 593 18.19 2.22 24.47
N GLU A 594 17.69 1.01 24.69
CA GLU A 594 17.84 -0.13 23.76
C GLU A 594 17.01 0.09 22.49
N MET A 595 15.79 0.61 22.60
CA MET A 595 14.98 1.02 21.43
C MET A 595 15.60 2.17 20.64
N ALA A 596 16.37 3.06 21.28
CA ALA A 596 17.14 4.08 20.55
C ALA A 596 18.31 3.47 19.74
N LEU A 597 18.93 2.39 20.22
CA LEU A 597 19.91 1.61 19.45
C LEU A 597 19.23 0.88 18.27
N VAL A 598 18.07 0.26 18.51
CA VAL A 598 17.24 -0.38 17.46
C VAL A 598 16.84 0.61 16.37
N LYS A 599 16.35 1.79 16.76
CA LYS A 599 15.99 2.87 15.83
C LYS A 599 17.20 3.32 15.01
N LYS A 600 18.32 3.63 15.67
CA LYS A 600 19.57 4.01 15.01
C LYS A 600 19.99 2.94 14.00
N TYR A 601 20.00 1.68 14.42
CA TYR A 601 20.37 0.55 13.55
C TYR A 601 19.51 0.49 12.29
N PHE A 602 18.18 0.56 12.40
CA PHE A 602 17.31 0.54 11.22
C PHE A 602 17.41 1.81 10.35
N GLU A 603 17.65 2.98 10.95
CA GLU A 603 17.98 4.22 10.20
C GLU A 603 19.31 4.08 9.43
N GLU A 604 20.30 3.39 9.99
CA GLU A 604 21.60 3.12 9.35
C GLU A 604 21.52 2.00 8.28
N GLN A 605 20.71 0.95 8.49
CA GLN A 605 20.53 -0.12 7.50
C GLN A 605 19.74 0.33 6.26
N SER A 606 18.86 1.31 6.41
CA SER A 606 17.97 1.87 5.36
C SER A 606 18.50 3.11 4.67
N TYR A 607 19.71 3.58 5.02
CA TYR A 607 20.27 4.86 4.56
C TYR A 607 19.40 6.09 4.93
N GLY A 608 18.61 5.99 6.00
CA GLY A 608 17.67 7.02 6.46
C GLY A 608 16.23 6.86 5.92
N ASN A 609 15.97 5.90 5.03
CA ASN A 609 14.65 5.68 4.41
C ASN A 609 13.70 4.84 5.30
N PHE A 610 14.06 4.57 6.55
CA PHE A 610 13.23 3.84 7.51
C PHE A 610 13.40 4.37 8.92
N THR A 611 12.30 4.47 9.69
CA THR A 611 12.39 4.87 11.10
C THR A 611 11.54 4.01 12.05
N VAL A 612 12.02 3.82 13.27
CA VAL A 612 11.34 3.08 14.34
C VAL A 612 10.77 4.07 15.36
N THR A 613 9.47 3.99 15.62
CA THR A 613 8.83 4.62 16.79
C THR A 613 8.38 3.55 17.78
N TRP A 614 8.13 3.94 19.04
CA TRP A 614 7.60 3.02 20.04
C TRP A 614 6.77 3.72 21.11
N GLU A 615 5.82 3.00 21.70
CA GLU A 615 5.04 3.41 22.86
C GLU A 615 5.18 2.36 23.96
N ILE A 616 5.64 2.74 25.16
CA ILE A 616 5.68 1.86 26.32
C ILE A 616 4.38 1.99 27.11
N LYS A 617 3.55 0.94 27.09
CA LYS A 617 2.31 0.84 27.86
C LYS A 617 2.60 0.69 29.36
N SER A 618 1.62 1.00 30.19
CA SER A 618 1.75 0.89 31.65
C SER A 618 2.09 -0.53 32.09
N LYS A 619 3.18 -0.65 32.87
CA LYS A 619 3.66 -1.91 33.45
C LYS A 619 2.55 -2.66 34.18
N THR A 620 2.29 -3.89 33.75
CA THR A 620 1.14 -4.69 34.19
C THR A 620 1.60 -5.87 35.06
N THR A 621 1.18 -5.89 36.33
CA THR A 621 1.46 -7.03 37.22
C THR A 621 0.46 -8.16 36.97
N MET A 622 0.96 -9.36 36.67
CA MET A 622 0.13 -10.55 36.51
C MET A 622 -0.46 -11.02 37.84
N ALA A 623 -1.64 -11.63 37.81
CA ALA A 623 -2.32 -12.11 39.02
C ALA A 623 -1.62 -13.33 39.65
N ASP A 624 -1.09 -14.22 38.80
CA ASP A 624 -0.36 -15.42 39.20
C ASP A 624 1.15 -15.15 39.40
N PRO A 625 1.83 -15.91 40.29
CA PRO A 625 3.28 -15.88 40.38
C PRO A 625 3.93 -16.42 39.10
N LYS A 626 5.14 -15.91 38.79
CA LYS A 626 5.97 -16.32 37.64
C LYS A 626 6.09 -17.84 37.50
N SER A 627 6.20 -18.55 38.63
CA SER A 627 6.31 -20.01 38.70
C SER A 627 5.12 -20.78 38.11
N ARG A 628 3.95 -20.17 37.89
CA ARG A 628 2.88 -20.79 37.08
C ARG A 628 3.34 -20.98 35.64
N TYR A 629 3.91 -19.94 35.05
CA TYR A 629 4.33 -19.86 33.66
C TYR A 629 5.68 -20.55 33.40
N ASP A 630 6.53 -20.63 34.42
CA ASP A 630 7.80 -21.37 34.34
C ASP A 630 7.59 -22.89 34.23
N ASN A 631 6.51 -23.41 34.85
CA ASN A 631 6.13 -24.83 34.78
C ASN A 631 5.20 -25.14 33.59
N ASP A 632 4.44 -24.15 33.10
CA ASP A 632 3.61 -24.26 31.89
C ASP A 632 3.74 -23.00 31.03
N LYS A 633 4.68 -23.05 30.07
CA LYS A 633 4.89 -21.97 29.09
C LYS A 633 3.67 -21.75 28.19
N ASN A 634 2.86 -22.78 27.94
CA ASN A 634 1.68 -22.66 27.07
C ASN A 634 0.57 -21.85 27.75
N ALA A 635 0.56 -21.78 29.08
CA ALA A 635 -0.33 -20.88 29.82
C ALA A 635 0.08 -19.40 29.74
N TRP A 636 1.31 -19.06 29.34
CA TRP A 636 1.77 -17.67 29.26
C TRP A 636 1.14 -16.90 28.09
N ARG A 637 1.17 -17.48 26.89
CA ARG A 637 0.67 -16.82 25.67
C ARG A 637 -0.80 -16.38 25.76
N PRO A 638 -1.75 -17.20 26.25
CA PRO A 638 -3.12 -16.74 26.47
C PRO A 638 -3.22 -15.64 27.54
N ALA A 639 -2.43 -15.76 28.62
CA ALA A 639 -2.56 -14.89 29.79
C ALA A 639 -2.09 -13.45 29.53
N TYR A 640 -1.02 -13.24 28.76
CA TYR A 640 -0.61 -11.87 28.39
C TYR A 640 -1.53 -11.27 27.32
N ARG A 641 -2.01 -12.07 26.35
CA ARG A 641 -2.89 -11.58 25.26
C ARG A 641 -4.21 -11.05 25.80
N GLU A 642 -4.77 -11.68 26.84
CA GLU A 642 -5.93 -11.17 27.58
C GLU A 642 -5.72 -9.72 28.06
N LYS A 643 -4.51 -9.37 28.52
CA LYS A 643 -4.19 -8.02 29.04
C LYS A 643 -3.93 -7.00 27.93
N ILE A 644 -3.38 -7.44 26.79
CA ILE A 644 -3.20 -6.61 25.60
C ILE A 644 -4.57 -6.22 25.03
N ILE A 645 -5.48 -7.19 24.90
CA ILE A 645 -6.88 -6.98 24.49
C ILE A 645 -7.61 -6.07 25.49
N ALA A 646 -7.45 -6.29 26.79
CA ALA A 646 -8.04 -5.44 27.83
C ALA A 646 -7.47 -4.01 27.85
N ALA A 647 -6.29 -3.78 27.25
CA ALA A 647 -5.70 -2.45 27.04
C ALA A 647 -6.13 -1.79 25.71
N GLY A 648 -7.03 -2.41 24.95
CA GLY A 648 -7.57 -1.89 23.69
C GLY A 648 -6.68 -2.13 22.46
N VAL A 649 -5.71 -3.03 22.54
CA VAL A 649 -4.86 -3.43 21.40
C VAL A 649 -5.21 -4.87 21.01
N ASP A 650 -5.40 -5.11 19.72
CA ASP A 650 -5.58 -6.46 19.18
C ASP A 650 -4.18 -7.07 18.90
N PRO A 651 -3.78 -8.18 19.58
CA PRO A 651 -2.45 -8.77 19.42
C PRO A 651 -2.28 -9.63 18.16
N ASP A 652 -3.33 -9.82 17.36
CA ASP A 652 -3.26 -10.38 16.00
C ASP A 652 -3.31 -9.27 14.93
N PHE A 653 -3.91 -8.11 15.23
CA PHE A 653 -3.97 -6.96 14.33
C PHE A 653 -3.85 -5.60 15.07
N PRO A 654 -2.64 -5.15 15.43
CA PRO A 654 -2.45 -3.96 16.26
C PRO A 654 -2.56 -2.63 15.48
N GLY A 655 -2.52 -2.68 14.15
CA GLY A 655 -2.55 -1.52 13.25
C GLY A 655 -1.61 -1.71 12.05
N GLU A 656 -1.71 -0.83 11.05
CA GLU A 656 -0.74 -0.74 9.96
C GLU A 656 0.64 -0.34 10.48
N ALA A 657 1.71 -0.82 9.83
CA ALA A 657 3.11 -0.62 10.24
C ALA A 657 3.40 -0.86 11.74
N THR A 658 2.57 -1.65 12.44
CA THR A 658 2.60 -1.73 13.91
C THR A 658 2.88 -3.14 14.38
N LEU A 659 3.78 -3.26 15.36
CA LEU A 659 4.15 -4.51 16.03
C LEU A 659 3.85 -4.44 17.54
N VAL A 660 3.68 -5.59 18.17
CA VAL A 660 3.47 -5.69 19.63
C VAL A 660 4.66 -6.39 20.27
N MET A 661 5.39 -5.71 21.16
CA MET A 661 6.47 -6.32 21.94
C MET A 661 6.02 -6.64 23.37
N VAL A 662 6.07 -7.91 23.74
CA VAL A 662 5.82 -8.41 25.09
C VAL A 662 7.16 -8.61 25.79
N THR A 663 7.34 -7.99 26.96
CA THR A 663 8.56 -8.19 27.77
C THR A 663 8.22 -8.49 29.22
N ALA A 664 8.91 -9.47 29.81
CA ALA A 664 8.66 -9.96 31.17
C ALA A 664 9.93 -10.58 31.79
N PRO A 665 9.98 -10.84 33.10
CA PRO A 665 11.00 -11.71 33.70
C PRO A 665 11.03 -13.06 33.00
N LYS A 666 12.19 -13.43 32.44
CA LYS A 666 12.41 -14.58 31.55
C LYS A 666 11.63 -15.85 31.94
N ILE A 667 10.72 -16.27 31.05
CA ILE A 667 9.73 -17.34 31.28
C ILE A 667 10.32 -18.73 31.01
N GLY A 668 10.10 -19.66 31.94
CA GLY A 668 10.55 -21.05 31.86
C GLY A 668 11.52 -21.46 32.97
N PRO A 669 11.99 -22.72 32.96
CA PRO A 669 13.02 -23.20 33.89
C PRO A 669 14.35 -22.45 33.68
N SER A 670 15.21 -22.42 34.69
CA SER A 670 16.47 -21.68 34.68
C SER A 670 17.62 -22.35 33.90
N ASP A 671 17.31 -23.24 32.95
CA ASP A 671 18.29 -23.99 32.15
C ASP A 671 18.20 -23.63 30.65
N ALA A 672 19.00 -24.32 29.83
CA ALA A 672 19.14 -24.06 28.39
C ALA A 672 17.86 -24.31 27.57
N THR A 673 16.79 -24.86 28.15
CA THR A 673 15.49 -25.00 27.47
C THR A 673 14.63 -23.72 27.51
N SER A 674 15.14 -22.63 28.06
CA SER A 674 14.42 -21.37 28.24
C SER A 674 14.56 -20.41 27.06
N ILE A 675 13.41 -19.88 26.61
CA ILE A 675 13.31 -18.98 25.47
C ILE A 675 13.83 -17.59 25.90
N ASN A 676 14.82 -17.05 25.19
CA ASN A 676 15.32 -15.69 25.41
C ASN A 676 14.42 -14.65 24.72
N SER A 677 13.95 -15.01 23.54
CA SER A 677 13.04 -14.24 22.70
C SER A 677 12.39 -15.17 21.66
N GLN A 678 11.25 -14.77 21.11
CA GLN A 678 10.61 -15.40 19.96
C GLN A 678 9.65 -14.43 19.27
N ALA A 679 9.53 -14.48 17.95
CA ALA A 679 8.58 -13.66 17.20
C ALA A 679 7.71 -14.49 16.25
N SER A 680 6.55 -13.95 15.94
CA SER A 680 5.71 -14.32 14.80
C SER A 680 4.90 -13.08 14.45
N PRO A 681 4.90 -12.59 13.20
CA PRO A 681 4.17 -11.39 12.83
C PRO A 681 2.74 -11.37 13.42
N PRO A 682 2.25 -10.27 14.03
CA PRO A 682 2.92 -8.97 14.30
C PRO A 682 3.47 -8.86 15.73
N LEU A 683 3.67 -9.98 16.43
CA LEU A 683 4.00 -10.01 17.86
C LEU A 683 5.37 -10.64 18.15
N LEU A 684 6.19 -9.93 18.90
CA LEU A 684 7.47 -10.38 19.41
C LEU A 684 7.45 -10.47 20.95
N GLU A 685 7.96 -11.57 21.48
CA GLU A 685 8.21 -11.79 22.90
C GLU A 685 9.71 -11.65 23.15
N VAL A 686 10.15 -10.68 23.97
CA VAL A 686 11.56 -10.44 24.24
C VAL A 686 11.81 -10.40 25.74
N TYR A 687 12.59 -11.36 26.23
CA TYR A 687 12.95 -11.52 27.65
C TYR A 687 14.41 -11.11 27.94
N THR A 688 15.05 -10.44 26.99
CA THR A 688 16.37 -9.78 27.09
C THR A 688 16.22 -8.27 26.84
N HIS A 689 17.13 -7.44 27.34
CA HIS A 689 17.10 -6.01 27.06
C HIS A 689 17.83 -5.62 25.78
N LYS A 690 18.85 -6.39 25.36
CA LYS A 690 19.73 -6.06 24.22
C LYS A 690 18.94 -5.72 22.96
N GLY A 691 19.17 -4.51 22.44
CA GLY A 691 18.56 -4.02 21.21
C GLY A 691 18.85 -4.88 19.98
N SER A 692 20.02 -5.56 19.92
CA SER A 692 20.36 -6.48 18.83
C SER A 692 19.34 -7.63 18.72
N THR A 693 18.95 -8.21 19.87
CA THR A 693 17.90 -9.22 19.93
C THR A 693 16.54 -8.63 19.53
N ILE A 694 16.19 -7.41 19.98
CA ILE A 694 14.93 -6.76 19.59
C ILE A 694 14.89 -6.55 18.06
N ALA A 695 15.99 -6.12 17.44
CA ALA A 695 16.07 -5.92 16.00
C ALA A 695 15.95 -7.22 15.20
N HIS A 696 16.53 -8.33 15.68
CA HIS A 696 16.36 -9.68 15.11
C HIS A 696 14.89 -10.12 15.13
N GLU A 697 14.22 -10.00 16.28
CA GLU A 697 12.80 -10.36 16.43
C GLU A 697 11.85 -9.41 15.68
N MET A 698 12.25 -8.15 15.47
CA MET A 698 11.56 -7.24 14.54
C MET A 698 11.73 -7.69 13.09
N GLY A 699 12.94 -8.10 12.68
CA GLY A 699 13.21 -8.72 11.38
C GLY A 699 12.26 -9.89 11.10
N HIS A 700 12.08 -10.77 12.08
CA HIS A 700 11.08 -11.83 12.02
C HIS A 700 9.65 -11.29 11.96
N SER A 701 9.32 -10.27 12.74
CA SER A 701 8.00 -9.65 12.72
C SER A 701 7.66 -8.93 11.40
N PHE A 702 8.66 -8.62 10.56
CA PHE A 702 8.50 -8.16 9.17
C PHE A 702 8.34 -9.29 8.14
N GLY A 703 8.57 -10.55 8.54
CA GLY A 703 8.49 -11.75 7.68
C GLY A 703 9.83 -12.34 7.25
N LEU A 704 10.98 -11.82 7.70
CA LEU A 704 12.28 -12.39 7.37
C LEU A 704 12.49 -13.76 8.04
N HIS A 705 12.96 -14.75 7.30
CA HIS A 705 13.44 -16.02 7.87
C HIS A 705 14.85 -15.85 8.49
N HIS A 706 15.27 -16.77 9.37
CA HIS A 706 16.67 -16.86 9.81
C HIS A 706 17.62 -17.01 8.61
N ALA A 707 18.73 -16.27 8.63
CA ALA A 707 19.81 -16.45 7.68
C ALA A 707 20.64 -17.70 8.05
N ARG A 708 20.78 -18.63 7.11
CA ARG A 708 21.55 -19.88 7.28
C ARG A 708 22.87 -19.82 6.50
N SER A 709 23.80 -20.71 6.82
CA SER A 709 25.03 -20.90 6.03
C SER A 709 25.05 -22.26 5.33
N VAL A 710 25.79 -22.34 4.22
CA VAL A 710 26.08 -23.55 3.46
C VAL A 710 27.59 -23.70 3.35
N GLU A 711 28.11 -24.74 3.98
CA GLU A 711 29.48 -25.22 3.75
C GLU A 711 29.49 -26.01 2.43
N ALA A 712 29.66 -25.30 1.31
CA ALA A 712 30.11 -25.93 0.09
C ALA A 712 31.64 -26.07 0.18
N GLY A 713 32.14 -27.30 0.01
CA GLY A 713 33.59 -27.55 -0.01
C GLY A 713 34.27 -26.99 -1.27
N ASN A 714 35.43 -27.55 -1.64
CA ASN A 714 36.25 -27.09 -2.77
C ASN A 714 35.54 -26.92 -4.15
N SER A 715 34.31 -27.40 -4.33
CA SER A 715 33.48 -27.14 -5.51
C SER A 715 32.01 -27.52 -5.31
N ILE A 716 31.11 -26.66 -5.81
CA ILE A 716 29.70 -26.93 -6.17
C ILE A 716 28.70 -27.00 -5.00
N ILE A 717 27.71 -26.09 -5.03
CA ILE A 717 26.45 -26.20 -4.27
C ILE A 717 25.63 -27.39 -4.80
N ASN A 718 24.95 -28.10 -3.90
CA ASN A 718 24.24 -29.36 -4.16
C ASN A 718 25.21 -30.51 -4.50
N SER A 719 26.42 -30.46 -3.91
CA SER A 719 27.26 -31.65 -3.79
C SER A 719 26.70 -32.55 -2.68
N GLY A 720 26.96 -33.86 -2.74
CA GLY A 720 26.51 -34.81 -1.71
C GLY A 720 27.17 -34.65 -0.33
N ASN A 721 27.94 -33.58 -0.12
CA ASN A 721 28.67 -33.27 1.12
C ASN A 721 28.22 -31.95 1.77
N ASP A 722 27.30 -31.19 1.17
CA ASP A 722 26.94 -29.84 1.63
C ASP A 722 26.34 -29.85 3.05
N THR A 723 27.03 -29.20 3.99
CA THR A 723 26.58 -29.04 5.38
C THR A 723 25.81 -27.73 5.55
N VAL A 724 24.58 -27.80 6.07
CA VAL A 724 23.73 -26.64 6.35
C VAL A 724 23.67 -26.43 7.86
N SER A 725 24.07 -25.25 8.32
CA SER A 725 23.95 -24.85 9.73
C SER A 725 22.77 -23.89 9.89
N ASP A 726 21.75 -24.32 10.65
CA ASP A 726 20.63 -23.45 11.04
C ASP A 726 21.16 -22.37 12.00
N TYR A 727 20.75 -21.10 11.79
CA TYR A 727 21.36 -19.88 12.36
C TYR A 727 22.78 -19.54 11.90
N GLY A 728 23.48 -20.40 11.15
CA GLY A 728 24.92 -20.29 10.88
C GLY A 728 25.43 -19.05 10.14
N ASN A 729 24.58 -18.11 9.71
CA ASN A 729 25.05 -16.86 9.08
C ASN A 729 25.52 -15.85 10.15
N VAL A 730 26.82 -15.88 10.39
CA VAL A 730 27.60 -15.03 11.30
C VAL A 730 27.87 -13.60 10.84
N PHE A 731 27.39 -13.22 9.65
CA PHE A 731 27.50 -11.87 9.07
C PHE A 731 26.14 -11.15 9.01
N ASP A 732 25.03 -11.83 9.31
CA ASP A 732 23.68 -11.29 9.13
C ASP A 732 22.94 -11.17 10.47
N LEU A 733 22.16 -10.09 10.63
CA LEU A 733 21.29 -9.87 11.79
C LEU A 733 20.37 -11.08 12.04
N MET A 734 19.84 -11.70 10.99
CA MET A 734 18.91 -12.83 11.05
C MET A 734 19.60 -14.18 11.28
N GLY A 735 20.93 -14.22 11.37
CA GLY A 735 21.69 -15.37 11.87
C GLY A 735 22.32 -15.06 13.22
N MET A 736 23.54 -15.54 13.47
CA MET A 736 24.31 -15.26 14.70
C MET A 736 24.65 -13.76 14.90
N GLY A 737 24.41 -12.90 13.90
CA GLY A 737 24.56 -11.45 14.01
C GLY A 737 23.48 -10.76 14.87
N GLY A 738 22.39 -11.46 15.18
CA GLY A 738 21.33 -11.01 16.10
C GLY A 738 21.80 -10.75 17.54
N HIS A 739 23.05 -11.07 17.88
CA HIS A 739 23.66 -10.73 19.16
C HIS A 739 24.43 -9.40 19.14
N THR A 740 24.89 -8.94 17.97
CA THR A 740 25.90 -7.86 17.83
C THR A 740 25.49 -6.70 16.93
N PHE A 741 24.27 -6.71 16.35
CA PHE A 741 23.85 -5.76 15.31
C PHE A 741 24.71 -5.85 14.02
N GLU A 742 25.01 -7.07 13.53
CA GLU A 742 25.61 -7.21 12.18
C GLU A 742 24.64 -6.68 11.10
N GLU A 743 25.17 -6.36 9.92
CA GLU A 743 24.39 -5.78 8.82
C GLU A 743 23.54 -6.83 8.08
N ILE A 744 22.28 -6.50 7.82
CA ILE A 744 21.37 -7.31 6.99
C ILE A 744 21.95 -7.41 5.56
N ASN A 745 22.01 -8.62 5.01
CA ASN A 745 22.50 -8.90 3.65
C ASN A 745 21.68 -8.21 2.56
N LEU A 746 22.26 -8.01 1.37
CA LEU A 746 21.63 -7.24 0.29
C LEU A 746 20.29 -7.82 -0.19
N MET A 747 20.08 -9.14 -0.11
CA MET A 747 18.80 -9.77 -0.48
C MET A 747 17.73 -9.41 0.55
N PHE A 748 18.00 -9.55 1.85
CA PHE A 748 17.07 -9.13 2.90
C PHE A 748 16.91 -7.59 2.98
N LYS A 749 17.89 -6.78 2.55
CA LYS A 749 17.68 -5.33 2.37
C LYS A 749 16.78 -5.01 1.18
N SER A 750 16.80 -5.83 0.12
CA SER A 750 15.87 -5.66 -1.01
C SER A 750 14.42 -5.98 -0.65
N TYR A 751 14.20 -6.73 0.44
CA TYR A 751 12.89 -6.91 1.08
C TYR A 751 12.38 -5.66 1.82
N PHE A 752 13.00 -4.48 1.68
CA PHE A 752 12.43 -3.24 2.20
C PHE A 752 12.37 -2.16 1.13
N LYS A 753 11.16 -1.64 0.92
CA LYS A 753 10.88 -0.65 -0.12
C LYS A 753 11.71 0.62 0.09
N GLY A 754 12.46 1.01 -0.93
CA GLY A 754 13.33 2.18 -0.92
C GLY A 754 14.66 2.03 -0.16
N TRP A 755 14.98 0.89 0.45
CA TRP A 755 16.30 0.69 1.07
C TRP A 755 17.41 0.42 0.04
N LEU A 756 17.04 -0.21 -1.09
CA LEU A 756 17.94 -0.47 -2.21
C LEU A 756 17.27 -0.13 -3.54
N THR A 757 18.10 0.16 -4.54
CA THR A 757 17.70 0.38 -5.94
C THR A 757 18.44 -0.59 -6.87
N ASP A 758 17.84 -0.88 -8.03
CA ASP A 758 18.46 -1.73 -9.05
C ASP A 758 19.82 -1.22 -9.54
N SER A 759 20.12 0.09 -9.42
CA SER A 759 21.43 0.65 -9.80
C SER A 759 22.52 0.40 -8.75
N GLN A 760 22.17 0.20 -7.48
CA GLN A 760 23.12 -0.15 -6.41
C GLN A 760 23.49 -1.63 -6.43
N VAL A 761 22.59 -2.51 -6.88
CA VAL A 761 22.79 -3.97 -6.93
C VAL A 761 22.30 -4.55 -8.26
N PRO A 762 22.89 -4.19 -9.42
CA PRO A 762 22.35 -4.54 -10.73
C PRO A 762 22.37 -6.04 -11.02
N LEU A 763 21.37 -6.51 -11.77
CA LEU A 763 21.37 -7.85 -12.37
C LEU A 763 22.37 -7.90 -13.53
N VAL A 764 23.40 -8.73 -13.39
CA VAL A 764 24.45 -8.90 -14.39
C VAL A 764 24.06 -10.03 -15.36
N THR A 765 23.91 -9.66 -16.63
CA THR A 765 23.50 -10.54 -17.74
C THR A 765 24.56 -10.64 -18.86
N SER A 766 25.77 -10.15 -18.60
CA SER A 766 26.88 -10.10 -19.56
C SER A 766 28.19 -10.45 -18.88
N SER A 767 29.13 -11.03 -19.63
CA SER A 767 30.49 -11.28 -19.14
C SER A 767 31.29 -9.98 -19.07
N GLY A 768 32.11 -9.81 -18.02
CA GLY A 768 32.92 -8.60 -17.81
C GLY A 768 33.45 -8.46 -16.39
N THR A 769 34.23 -7.42 -16.12
CA THR A 769 34.73 -7.10 -14.77
C THR A 769 33.81 -6.09 -14.10
N TYR A 770 33.27 -6.46 -12.94
CA TYR A 770 32.35 -5.66 -12.15
C TYR A 770 33.02 -5.26 -10.83
N ARG A 771 33.01 -3.95 -10.51
CA ARG A 771 33.48 -3.47 -9.21
C ARG A 771 32.33 -3.42 -8.22
N ILE A 772 32.54 -4.05 -7.08
CA ILE A 772 31.65 -4.06 -5.92
C ILE A 772 32.35 -3.27 -4.81
N TYR A 773 31.71 -2.22 -4.33
CA TYR A 773 32.16 -1.46 -3.17
C TYR A 773 31.71 -2.16 -1.88
N ALA A 774 32.55 -2.12 -0.85
CA ALA A 774 32.15 -2.61 0.45
C ALA A 774 31.00 -1.74 0.97
N PHE A 775 29.88 -2.35 1.32
CA PHE A 775 28.98 -1.70 2.25
C PHE A 775 29.60 -1.86 3.64
N ASP A 776 30.10 -0.74 4.17
CA ASP A 776 30.48 -0.60 5.57
C ASP A 776 29.69 0.59 6.12
N HIS A 777 28.82 0.31 7.09
CA HIS A 777 28.32 1.25 8.10
C HIS A 777 27.66 2.54 7.54
N GLY A 778 26.36 2.43 7.27
CA GLY A 778 25.53 3.61 7.09
C GLY A 778 25.62 4.55 8.30
N SER A 779 25.74 5.85 8.01
CA SER A 779 25.24 6.90 8.89
C SER A 779 24.17 7.66 8.11
N ALA A 780 23.28 8.38 8.79
CA ALA A 780 22.27 9.22 8.13
C ALA A 780 22.86 10.39 7.30
N SER A 781 24.19 10.51 7.21
CA SER A 781 24.94 11.44 6.36
C SER A 781 25.89 10.74 5.36
N GLY A 782 25.89 9.41 5.31
CA GLY A 782 26.84 8.59 4.55
C GLY A 782 26.35 8.21 3.15
N THR A 783 26.45 9.12 2.18
CA THR A 783 26.21 8.80 0.76
C THR A 783 27.39 8.03 0.16
N ASN A 784 27.20 6.72 -0.09
CA ASN A 784 28.20 5.90 -0.77
C ASN A 784 28.30 6.27 -2.26
N ASN A 785 29.36 7.00 -2.62
CA ASN A 785 29.57 7.65 -3.90
C ASN A 785 30.77 7.03 -4.65
N PRO A 786 30.66 6.67 -5.95
CA PRO A 786 29.48 6.25 -6.72
C PRO A 786 29.71 4.85 -7.33
N GLY A 787 29.00 3.83 -6.87
CA GLY A 787 29.17 2.49 -7.45
C GLY A 787 28.27 1.42 -6.84
N ASN A 788 28.28 0.26 -7.49
CA ASN A 788 27.51 -0.91 -7.07
C ASN A 788 28.03 -1.41 -5.72
N ILE A 789 27.15 -1.67 -4.75
CA ILE A 789 27.49 -2.30 -3.46
C ILE A 789 27.31 -3.83 -3.49
N GLY A 790 26.77 -4.35 -4.58
CA GLY A 790 26.71 -5.78 -4.90
C GLY A 790 26.32 -6.01 -6.37
N ILE A 791 26.16 -7.27 -6.77
CA ILE A 791 25.53 -7.65 -8.05
C ILE A 791 24.59 -8.83 -7.85
N ARG A 792 23.54 -8.91 -8.69
CA ARG A 792 22.69 -10.10 -8.81
C ARG A 792 23.11 -10.94 -10.02
N LEU A 793 23.03 -12.26 -9.89
CA LEU A 793 23.25 -13.24 -10.95
C LEU A 793 22.12 -14.29 -10.91
N LYS A 794 21.71 -14.83 -12.07
CA LYS A 794 20.75 -15.94 -12.12
C LYS A 794 21.46 -17.27 -12.33
N SER A 795 20.96 -18.31 -11.69
CA SER A 795 21.38 -19.71 -11.95
C SER A 795 21.13 -20.12 -13.41
N GLY A 796 21.87 -21.11 -13.90
CA GLY A 796 21.70 -21.64 -15.27
C GLY A 796 20.34 -22.30 -15.55
N ASP A 797 19.59 -22.69 -14.51
CA ASP A 797 18.19 -23.14 -14.65
C ASP A 797 17.15 -22.01 -14.49
N GLY A 798 17.62 -20.78 -14.25
CA GLY A 798 16.82 -19.56 -14.14
C GLY A 798 16.10 -19.34 -12.81
N LYS A 799 16.06 -20.35 -11.92
CA LYS A 799 15.23 -20.29 -10.71
C LYS A 799 15.86 -19.40 -9.64
N LEU A 800 17.04 -19.78 -9.17
CA LEU A 800 17.72 -19.13 -8.04
C LEU A 800 18.32 -17.78 -8.44
N THR A 801 18.32 -16.83 -7.50
CA THR A 801 19.07 -15.57 -7.59
C THR A 801 20.25 -15.60 -6.63
N TYR A 802 21.46 -15.40 -7.14
CA TYR A 802 22.67 -15.21 -6.35
C TYR A 802 22.91 -13.72 -6.13
N TRP A 803 23.04 -13.31 -4.88
CA TRP A 803 23.32 -11.94 -4.45
C TRP A 803 24.76 -11.86 -3.95
N LEU A 804 25.63 -11.22 -4.72
CA LEU A 804 27.05 -11.12 -4.46
C LEU A 804 27.38 -9.80 -3.77
N GLU A 805 27.94 -9.87 -2.56
CA GLU A 805 28.30 -8.71 -1.72
C GLU A 805 29.75 -8.81 -1.23
N TYR A 806 30.36 -7.68 -0.89
CA TYR A 806 31.73 -7.60 -0.38
C TYR A 806 31.72 -6.98 1.01
N ARG A 807 32.26 -7.70 2.00
CA ARG A 807 32.34 -7.24 3.40
C ARG A 807 33.80 -7.17 3.85
N THR A 808 34.14 -6.17 4.65
CA THR A 808 35.53 -5.93 5.10
C THR A 808 35.68 -5.66 6.60
N THR A 809 34.60 -5.87 7.36
CA THR A 809 34.33 -5.23 8.64
C THR A 809 34.52 -6.18 9.83
N ALA A 810 35.23 -5.71 10.86
CA ALA A 810 35.59 -6.51 12.03
C ALA A 810 34.86 -6.05 13.31
N HIS A 811 33.61 -6.51 13.51
CA HIS A 811 32.89 -6.32 14.77
C HIS A 811 33.21 -7.42 15.81
N GLY A 812 33.46 -6.99 17.04
CA GLY A 812 33.61 -7.86 18.21
C GLY A 812 32.46 -7.70 19.20
N GLU A 813 32.23 -8.71 20.04
CA GLU A 813 31.17 -8.70 21.05
C GLU A 813 31.53 -7.81 22.26
N GLU A 814 31.03 -6.56 22.25
CA GLU A 814 31.43 -5.54 23.24
C GLU A 814 30.90 -5.79 24.67
N ASP A 815 29.91 -6.68 24.84
CA ASP A 815 29.22 -6.95 26.13
C ASP A 815 29.14 -8.44 26.53
N THR A 816 29.99 -9.30 25.94
CA THR A 816 30.05 -10.73 26.29
C THR A 816 31.29 -11.04 27.14
N PRO A 817 31.21 -11.87 28.20
CA PRO A 817 32.39 -12.28 28.96
C PRO A 817 33.43 -13.01 28.09
N PRO A 818 34.75 -12.84 28.26
CA PRO A 818 35.76 -13.45 27.36
C PRO A 818 35.84 -14.98 27.28
N ALA A 819 35.05 -15.71 28.08
CA ALA A 819 34.87 -17.17 27.97
C ALA A 819 33.57 -17.56 27.24
N GLN A 820 32.84 -16.58 26.73
CA GLN A 820 31.60 -16.68 25.96
C GLN A 820 31.62 -15.80 24.70
N GLN A 821 32.61 -14.90 24.53
CA GLN A 821 32.84 -14.19 23.27
C GLN A 821 33.10 -15.22 22.18
N PHE A 822 32.16 -15.35 21.24
CA PHE A 822 32.24 -16.21 20.07
C PHE A 822 33.05 -15.55 18.93
N ARG A 823 33.41 -14.26 19.09
CA ARG A 823 34.30 -13.55 18.16
C ARG A 823 35.33 -12.69 18.89
N THR A 824 36.60 -13.09 18.81
CA THR A 824 37.77 -12.20 18.98
C THR A 824 38.69 -12.33 17.74
N PRO A 825 39.43 -11.28 17.37
CA PRO A 825 39.34 -10.80 15.99
C PRO A 825 40.11 -11.63 14.95
N LEU A 826 39.38 -12.07 13.92
CA LEU A 826 39.88 -12.58 12.65
C LEU A 826 39.41 -11.70 11.50
N LEU A 827 40.16 -11.70 10.39
CA LEU A 827 40.03 -10.70 9.33
C LEU A 827 38.90 -11.05 8.36
N ARG A 828 37.69 -10.60 8.70
CA ARG A 828 36.43 -10.68 7.93
C ARG A 828 36.46 -9.83 6.64
N ASN A 829 37.38 -10.14 5.74
CA ASN A 829 37.45 -9.61 4.39
C ASN A 829 37.17 -10.74 3.39
N GLY A 830 36.00 -10.70 2.76
CA GLY A 830 35.51 -11.80 1.91
C GLY A 830 34.45 -11.34 0.90
N VAL A 831 34.28 -12.14 -0.16
CA VAL A 831 33.14 -12.04 -1.07
C VAL A 831 32.12 -13.07 -0.62
N LEU A 832 30.92 -12.61 -0.28
CA LEU A 832 29.83 -13.44 0.22
C LEU A 832 28.79 -13.60 -0.89
N VAL A 833 28.26 -14.82 -1.04
CA VAL A 833 27.18 -15.12 -2.00
C VAL A 833 25.94 -15.55 -1.23
N ASN A 834 24.92 -14.68 -1.15
CA ASN A 834 23.64 -15.04 -0.56
C ASN A 834 22.75 -15.64 -1.66
N VAL A 835 22.33 -16.90 -1.47
CA VAL A 835 21.48 -17.63 -2.43
C VAL A 835 20.01 -17.48 -2.03
N GLN A 836 19.21 -16.88 -2.90
CA GLN A 836 17.78 -16.71 -2.75
C GLN A 836 17.03 -17.97 -3.23
N ASP A 837 15.95 -18.33 -2.52
CA ASP A 837 14.98 -19.38 -2.86
C ASP A 837 15.54 -20.83 -2.97
N TYR A 838 16.72 -21.09 -2.39
CA TYR A 838 17.42 -22.39 -2.50
C TYR A 838 16.71 -23.59 -1.83
N MET A 839 15.82 -23.35 -0.85
CA MET A 839 15.21 -24.41 -0.01
C MET A 839 13.74 -24.14 0.37
N GLU A 840 12.89 -23.67 -0.56
CA GLU A 840 11.45 -23.45 -0.30
C GLU A 840 10.62 -24.73 0.02
N GLN A 841 11.27 -25.88 0.22
CA GLN A 841 10.64 -27.15 0.60
C GLN A 841 10.72 -27.48 2.10
N ASP A 842 11.40 -26.67 2.92
CA ASP A 842 11.36 -26.81 4.38
C ASP A 842 9.97 -26.40 4.92
N ASP A 843 9.52 -27.02 6.03
CA ASP A 843 8.24 -26.77 6.74
C ASP A 843 8.12 -25.37 7.40
N ALA A 844 8.76 -24.34 6.84
CA ALA A 844 8.61 -22.96 7.28
C ALA A 844 7.15 -22.52 7.15
N GLY A 845 6.59 -21.96 8.24
CA GLY A 845 5.22 -21.46 8.24
C GLY A 845 4.98 -20.40 7.15
N ALA A 846 3.76 -20.31 6.63
CA ALA A 846 3.35 -19.46 5.50
C ALA A 846 3.30 -17.93 5.78
N TRP A 847 4.27 -17.46 6.56
CA TRP A 847 4.45 -16.11 7.12
C TRP A 847 5.89 -15.61 6.91
N TRP A 848 6.80 -16.52 6.52
CA TRP A 848 8.20 -16.26 6.25
C TRP A 848 8.43 -16.13 4.75
N VAL A 849 9.17 -15.10 4.32
CA VAL A 849 9.47 -14.82 2.91
C VAL A 849 10.98 -14.82 2.69
N HIS A 850 11.41 -15.54 1.66
CA HIS A 850 12.80 -15.84 1.27
C HIS A 850 13.68 -16.51 2.35
N ILE A 851 14.45 -17.51 1.93
CA ILE A 851 15.51 -18.12 2.74
C ILE A 851 16.85 -17.56 2.26
N SER A 852 17.53 -16.77 3.09
CA SER A 852 18.92 -16.40 2.84
C SER A 852 19.86 -17.55 3.22
N LYS A 853 20.68 -17.99 2.26
CA LYS A 853 21.73 -18.99 2.46
C LYS A 853 23.07 -18.39 2.06
N LEU A 854 23.96 -18.18 3.02
CA LEU A 854 25.33 -17.73 2.76
C LEU A 854 26.18 -18.89 2.22
N LEU A 855 26.76 -18.70 1.04
CA LEU A 855 27.98 -19.35 0.60
C LEU A 855 29.16 -18.37 0.78
N ASP A 856 30.19 -18.78 1.50
CA ASP A 856 31.47 -18.09 1.50
C ASP A 856 32.35 -18.53 0.30
N MET A 857 33.24 -17.64 -0.16
CA MET A 857 34.21 -17.89 -1.23
C MET A 857 35.66 -18.07 -0.75
N THR A 858 35.93 -18.10 0.57
CA THR A 858 37.28 -18.41 1.08
C THR A 858 37.56 -19.92 1.06
N PRO A 859 38.75 -20.36 0.61
CA PRO A 859 39.08 -21.78 0.64
C PRO A 859 39.43 -22.27 2.06
N ASN A 860 38.93 -23.45 2.42
CA ASN A 860 39.13 -24.15 3.69
C ASN A 860 38.32 -23.62 4.89
N SER A 861 37.18 -22.97 4.67
CA SER A 861 36.07 -23.09 5.62
C SER A 861 35.83 -24.57 5.95
N GLN A 862 35.70 -24.89 7.24
CA GLN A 862 35.53 -26.24 7.77
C GLN A 862 34.59 -26.21 8.97
N SER A 863 33.45 -26.88 8.89
CA SER A 863 32.65 -27.16 10.08
C SER A 863 33.45 -28.05 11.03
N THR A 864 33.68 -27.56 12.25
CA THR A 864 33.96 -28.44 13.38
C THR A 864 32.64 -28.79 14.04
N ALA A 865 32.53 -29.96 14.67
CA ALA A 865 31.32 -30.39 15.41
C ALA A 865 31.02 -29.57 16.69
N ASN A 866 31.53 -28.35 16.78
CA ASN A 866 31.27 -27.36 17.81
C ASN A 866 30.82 -26.05 17.12
N TRP A 867 29.52 -25.78 17.15
CA TRP A 867 28.84 -24.59 16.60
C TRP A 867 29.54 -23.25 16.89
N ALA A 868 30.20 -23.12 18.04
CA ALA A 868 30.95 -21.93 18.43
C ALA A 868 32.26 -21.71 17.64
N LEU A 869 32.62 -22.61 16.72
CA LEU A 869 33.84 -22.55 15.89
C LEU A 869 33.56 -22.64 14.38
N GLU A 870 32.30 -22.62 13.94
CA GLU A 870 31.92 -22.80 12.52
C GLU A 870 32.31 -21.63 11.60
N ASP A 871 32.90 -20.55 12.16
CA ASP A 871 33.37 -19.33 11.47
C ASP A 871 34.83 -18.94 11.86
N GLU A 872 35.44 -19.59 12.87
CA GLU A 872 36.72 -19.11 13.45
C GLU A 872 37.98 -19.48 12.64
N THR A 873 37.87 -19.95 11.38
CA THR A 873 39.04 -20.43 10.60
C THR A 873 39.13 -20.03 9.13
N ASP A 874 38.31 -19.06 8.68
CA ASP A 874 38.34 -18.57 7.30
C ASP A 874 39.75 -18.13 6.82
N ALA A 875 40.10 -18.54 5.61
CA ALA A 875 41.33 -18.09 4.97
C ALA A 875 41.13 -16.67 4.40
N PRO A 876 42.13 -15.77 4.46
CA PRO A 876 42.00 -14.45 3.85
C PRO A 876 41.61 -14.54 2.37
N LEU A 877 40.70 -13.68 1.91
CA LEU A 877 40.23 -13.58 0.51
C LEU A 877 41.30 -13.95 -0.53
N GLN A 878 41.01 -14.96 -1.35
CA GLN A 878 41.92 -15.46 -2.38
C GLN A 878 41.57 -14.90 -3.77
N ILE A 879 42.30 -13.87 -4.20
CA ILE A 879 42.24 -13.35 -5.58
C ILE A 879 42.64 -14.47 -6.57
N GLY A 880 41.90 -14.60 -7.67
CA GLY A 880 42.09 -15.65 -8.68
C GLY A 880 41.45 -17.00 -8.32
N LYS A 881 40.52 -17.05 -7.36
CA LYS A 881 39.69 -18.24 -7.07
C LYS A 881 38.28 -18.06 -7.59
N SER A 882 37.81 -19.01 -8.39
CA SER A 882 36.53 -18.92 -9.07
C SER A 882 35.45 -19.78 -8.41
N PHE A 883 34.25 -19.22 -8.19
CA PHE A 883 33.03 -20.00 -8.00
C PHE A 883 32.34 -20.20 -9.36
N THR A 884 31.64 -21.31 -9.57
CA THR A 884 30.90 -21.60 -10.80
C THR A 884 29.54 -22.17 -10.44
N ASP A 885 28.49 -21.63 -11.07
CA ASP A 885 27.10 -22.04 -10.88
C ASP A 885 26.91 -23.54 -11.21
N PRO A 886 26.22 -24.33 -10.37
CA PRO A 886 26.03 -25.77 -10.60
C PRO A 886 25.33 -26.12 -11.91
N TRP A 887 24.53 -25.21 -12.46
CA TRP A 887 23.80 -25.36 -13.71
C TRP A 887 24.53 -24.75 -14.92
N ASN A 888 25.77 -24.26 -14.73
CA ASN A 888 26.57 -23.52 -15.69
C ASN A 888 25.86 -22.27 -16.26
N GLY A 889 25.17 -21.48 -15.43
CA GLY A 889 24.73 -20.14 -15.81
C GLY A 889 25.88 -19.13 -15.85
N PHE A 890 26.77 -19.18 -14.85
CA PHE A 890 27.89 -18.25 -14.73
C PHE A 890 29.10 -18.82 -13.98
N ARG A 891 30.23 -18.13 -14.08
CA ARG A 891 31.38 -18.19 -13.16
C ARG A 891 31.71 -16.79 -12.67
N ILE A 892 32.19 -16.69 -11.43
CA ILE A 892 32.71 -15.45 -10.84
C ILE A 892 34.11 -15.67 -10.29
N THR A 893 35.01 -14.70 -10.48
CA THR A 893 36.41 -14.73 -10.03
C THR A 893 36.81 -13.36 -9.48
N PRO A 894 37.16 -13.20 -8.19
CA PRO A 894 37.75 -11.96 -7.69
C PRO A 894 39.14 -11.74 -8.32
N VAL A 895 39.36 -10.60 -8.97
CA VAL A 895 40.58 -10.29 -9.75
C VAL A 895 41.45 -9.17 -9.15
N ALA A 896 40.86 -8.24 -8.39
CA ALA A 896 41.59 -7.21 -7.66
C ALA A 896 40.78 -6.72 -6.44
N LYS A 897 41.45 -6.10 -5.46
CA LYS A 897 40.77 -5.29 -4.41
C LYS A 897 41.59 -4.05 -4.08
N GLY A 898 40.95 -3.05 -3.47
CA GLY A 898 41.60 -1.81 -3.05
C GLY A 898 40.74 -0.98 -2.10
N GLY A 899 41.17 0.27 -1.87
CA GLY A 899 40.59 1.15 -0.87
C GLY A 899 41.11 0.91 0.55
N THR A 900 40.34 1.32 1.56
CA THR A 900 40.67 1.15 2.98
C THR A 900 39.65 0.22 3.62
N GLU A 901 40.06 -0.97 4.07
CA GLU A 901 39.20 -1.95 4.74
C GLU A 901 38.58 -1.37 6.03
N ASN A 902 37.33 -1.76 6.34
CA ASN A 902 36.45 -1.13 7.33
C ASN A 902 36.06 0.31 6.98
N THR A 903 35.90 0.61 5.68
CA THR A 903 35.32 1.86 5.18
C THR A 903 34.61 1.63 3.84
N ALA A 904 33.57 2.42 3.55
CA ALA A 904 32.88 2.42 2.24
C ALA A 904 33.78 2.81 1.03
N GLN A 905 35.07 3.11 1.24
CA GLN A 905 36.04 3.25 0.15
C GLN A 905 36.70 1.93 -0.25
N ALA A 906 36.56 0.86 0.53
CA ALA A 906 37.00 -0.47 0.14
C ALA A 906 36.19 -0.98 -1.06
N TRP A 907 36.84 -1.70 -1.96
CA TRP A 907 36.20 -2.31 -3.13
C TRP A 907 36.93 -3.57 -3.58
N ILE A 908 36.20 -4.39 -4.32
CA ILE A 908 36.66 -5.60 -5.00
C ILE A 908 36.22 -5.58 -6.46
N GLU A 909 37.02 -6.14 -7.34
CA GLU A 909 36.67 -6.38 -8.73
C GLU A 909 36.48 -7.87 -8.95
N VAL A 910 35.34 -8.24 -9.52
CA VAL A 910 34.95 -9.61 -9.83
C VAL A 910 34.77 -9.72 -11.34
N GLU A 911 35.56 -10.59 -11.97
CA GLU A 911 35.34 -11.03 -13.33
C GLU A 911 34.19 -12.04 -13.36
N VAL A 912 33.17 -11.76 -14.17
CA VAL A 912 32.00 -12.60 -14.40
C VAL A 912 32.09 -13.18 -15.80
N GLU A 913 32.01 -14.51 -15.91
CA GLU A 913 31.77 -15.24 -17.16
C GLU A 913 30.30 -15.68 -17.17
N GLN A 914 29.50 -15.26 -18.14
CA GLN A 914 28.20 -15.86 -18.46
C GLN A 914 28.41 -16.94 -19.53
N PHE A 915 27.56 -17.98 -19.56
CA PHE A 915 27.71 -19.16 -20.43
C PHE A 915 26.52 -19.40 -21.37
#